data_AF-A0A2H6IW69-F1
#
_entry.id   AF-A0A2H6IW69-F1
#
_cell.length_a   1.000
_cell.length_b   1.000
_cell.length_c   1.000
_cell.angle_alpha   90.00
_cell.angle_beta   90.00
_cell.angle_gamma   90.00
#
_symmetry.space_group_name_H-M   'P 1'
#
loop_
_entity.id
_entity.type
_entity.pdbx_description
1 polymer ?
#
loop_
_entity_poly.entity_id
_entity_poly.type
_entity_poly.pdbx_seq_one_letter_code
_entity_poly.pdbx_strand_id
1 'polypeptide(L)'
;MYPTSWSSSSDDIDIAALLRAIGRRKSRIAFFAIAAAVATYIGLTFVTPQYSSEARILIEREENSYKRPIDLQNASGQNAQTDQEAVASQVEVLLSRDLSAGAVKALNLEEDPEFNKDAGGSAPWRKLLQFSGLGRRPTEAMLKERVLDAFLDRLNVFQLQKSRVIAISFWSRNPEMAAKAANTLADFYLTWHQNEKIKQTKEATAWLSAQISQLTKTVEAADLKVERFRSTSGLLEGSNKSTLDAQQLSGLNGQLVLAKARQTEAEARAALIKKMLEEKGDVAGAADVLNSRLIQRLLEQRVSIQRELAEVSATLLPSHPRLKQLNSELADLRHQIRREARKVVSSLQNEAQIAGARETSLRESLSAMKRSAAKGNESQIKLRALVQEANANRELLKSYLSRYRDASARSDNASIPAFASIVSRAHVSNSPSFPKKGPISLLAFAAIALLGLAHTVGRELILAQHSGRPGARDAGALPAGSASVNQEAGPGQLEGAPDPLAAQSPGEIARRLKASRAGRIIITPASERTEASAQVLEVSRALANAGGRGIVVDAMADSGHLARTMALPAAPGIHQLLSGDAQFEDVIRRDPDSALHVISGKAGPGSMNGLDAQKLNSMLHALEMTYDQIVVYADPGQARIISNIPSARHPALVVVAGDSVSDDHVIWTADGILSGSHADPDVMVLRQGAKQRWQIPQFTPWKRAAAI
;
A
#
# COMPACT_ATOMS: atom_id res chain seq x y z
N MET A 1 -80.69 -35.21 -1.66
CA MET A 1 -80.93 -34.15 -0.65
C MET A 1 -79.65 -34.05 0.17
N TYR A 2 -78.97 -32.89 0.15
CA TYR A 2 -77.74 -32.57 0.92
C TYR A 2 -77.96 -32.70 2.45
N PRO A 3 -76.94 -32.73 3.35
CA PRO A 3 -75.60 -32.15 3.19
C PRO A 3 -74.37 -32.92 3.72
N THR A 4 -73.23 -32.39 3.31
CA THR A 4 -71.83 -32.55 3.72
C THR A 4 -71.51 -31.96 5.10
N SER A 5 -70.59 -32.57 5.84
CA SER A 5 -69.56 -31.84 6.61
C SER A 5 -68.41 -32.76 7.01
N TRP A 6 -67.19 -32.40 6.63
CA TRP A 6 -65.95 -32.94 7.17
C TRP A 6 -65.60 -32.19 8.46
N SER A 7 -65.14 -32.91 9.50
CA SER A 7 -64.32 -32.32 10.56
C SER A 7 -63.23 -33.31 10.95
N SER A 8 -61.99 -32.95 10.64
CA SER A 8 -60.77 -33.48 11.21
C SER A 8 -60.64 -33.08 12.69
N SER A 9 -60.22 -33.99 13.55
CA SER A 9 -59.63 -33.63 14.84
C SER A 9 -58.36 -34.44 15.06
N SER A 10 -57.26 -33.71 14.90
CA SER A 10 -55.88 -33.98 15.27
C SER A 10 -55.74 -34.36 16.74
N ASP A 11 -54.75 -35.20 17.00
CA ASP A 11 -54.19 -35.52 18.30
C ASP A 11 -53.41 -34.27 18.80
N ASP A 12 -54.13 -33.25 19.28
CA ASP A 12 -53.55 -32.00 19.78
C ASP A 12 -53.34 -32.05 21.29
N ILE A 13 -52.10 -31.77 21.72
CA ILE A 13 -51.76 -31.46 23.10
C ILE A 13 -52.68 -30.33 23.56
N ASP A 14 -53.52 -30.59 24.57
CA ASP A 14 -54.50 -29.62 25.05
C ASP A 14 -53.79 -28.44 25.77
N ILE A 15 -53.41 -27.42 24.99
CA ILE A 15 -52.74 -26.18 25.47
C ILE A 15 -53.61 -25.50 26.55
N ALA A 16 -54.93 -25.64 26.47
CA ALA A 16 -55.84 -25.11 27.46
C ALA A 16 -55.76 -25.87 28.81
N ALA A 17 -55.36 -27.15 28.81
CA ALA A 17 -55.09 -27.91 30.03
C ALA A 17 -53.79 -27.47 30.70
N LEU A 18 -52.73 -27.23 29.92
CA LEU A 18 -51.45 -26.68 30.41
C LEU A 18 -51.61 -25.29 31.03
N LEU A 19 -52.33 -24.38 30.37
CA LEU A 19 -52.60 -23.04 30.90
C LEU A 19 -53.45 -23.07 32.18
N ARG A 20 -54.42 -23.98 32.28
CA ARG A 20 -55.21 -24.19 33.52
C ARG A 20 -54.35 -24.78 34.64
N ALA A 21 -53.41 -25.67 34.35
CA ALA A 21 -52.50 -26.25 35.35
C ALA A 21 -51.52 -25.20 35.91
N ILE A 22 -50.97 -24.35 35.04
CA ILE A 22 -50.14 -23.20 35.43
C ILE A 22 -50.98 -22.21 36.26
N GLY A 23 -52.21 -21.90 35.81
CA GLY A 23 -53.13 -21.01 36.51
C GLY A 23 -53.50 -21.46 37.93
N ARG A 24 -53.57 -22.77 38.18
CA ARG A 24 -53.84 -23.35 39.51
C ARG A 24 -52.61 -23.33 40.44
N ARG A 25 -51.40 -23.33 39.90
CA ARG A 25 -50.15 -23.43 40.67
C ARG A 25 -49.33 -22.13 40.71
N LYS A 26 -49.78 -21.08 40.01
CA LYS A 26 -49.13 -19.76 39.96
C LYS A 26 -48.80 -19.18 41.33
N SER A 27 -49.65 -19.39 42.34
CA SER A 27 -49.40 -18.92 43.71
C SER A 27 -48.23 -19.63 44.39
N ARG A 28 -48.04 -20.93 44.15
CA ARG A 28 -46.92 -21.70 44.69
C ARG A 28 -45.61 -21.35 43.97
N ILE A 29 -45.65 -21.25 42.64
CA ILE A 29 -44.49 -20.84 41.84
C ILE A 29 -44.05 -19.43 42.25
N ALA A 30 -45.00 -18.48 42.35
CA ALA A 30 -44.72 -17.13 42.82
C ALA A 30 -44.18 -17.12 44.25
N PHE A 31 -44.75 -17.91 45.18
CA PHE A 31 -44.26 -18.00 46.55
C PHE A 31 -42.80 -18.46 46.63
N PHE A 32 -42.42 -19.54 45.93
CA PHE A 32 -41.04 -20.03 45.95
C PHE A 32 -40.07 -19.08 45.24
N ALA A 33 -40.50 -18.46 44.13
CA ALA A 33 -39.68 -17.48 43.43
C ALA A 33 -39.43 -16.23 44.30
N ILE A 34 -40.46 -15.71 44.98
CA ILE A 34 -40.35 -14.57 45.91
C ILE A 34 -39.48 -14.97 47.12
N ALA A 35 -39.74 -16.13 47.73
CA ALA A 35 -38.97 -16.60 48.89
C ALA A 35 -37.48 -16.73 48.56
N ALA A 36 -37.14 -17.22 47.38
CA ALA A 36 -35.76 -17.31 46.95
C ALA A 36 -35.14 -15.95 46.62
N ALA A 37 -35.88 -15.03 45.98
CA ALA A 37 -35.40 -13.67 45.75
C ALA A 37 -35.08 -12.95 47.07
N VAL A 38 -35.94 -13.11 48.08
CA VAL A 38 -35.74 -12.57 49.44
C VAL A 38 -34.56 -13.25 50.11
N ALA A 39 -34.43 -14.58 50.04
CA ALA A 39 -33.29 -15.30 50.59
C ALA A 39 -31.97 -14.87 49.93
N THR A 40 -31.94 -14.69 48.61
CA THR A 40 -30.79 -14.15 47.87
C THR A 40 -30.48 -12.72 48.29
N TYR A 41 -31.48 -11.86 48.44
CA TYR A 41 -31.30 -10.47 48.88
C TYR A 41 -30.70 -10.38 50.31
N ILE A 42 -31.18 -11.22 51.22
CA ILE A 42 -30.66 -11.33 52.59
C ILE A 42 -29.23 -11.89 52.55
N GLY A 43 -28.99 -12.97 51.81
CA GLY A 43 -27.65 -13.56 51.65
C GLY A 43 -26.62 -12.57 51.10
N LEU A 44 -27.00 -11.76 50.11
CA LEU A 44 -26.14 -10.72 49.53
C LEU A 44 -25.83 -9.57 50.50
N THR A 45 -26.58 -9.43 51.60
CA THR A 45 -26.30 -8.43 52.64
C THR A 45 -25.18 -8.88 53.58
N PHE A 46 -24.87 -10.18 53.63
CA PHE A 46 -23.73 -10.72 54.38
C PHE A 46 -22.41 -10.75 53.58
N VAL A 47 -22.45 -10.43 52.29
CA VAL A 47 -21.24 -10.33 51.44
C VAL A 47 -20.59 -8.96 51.65
N THR A 48 -19.27 -8.92 51.87
CA THR A 48 -18.53 -7.67 52.07
C THR A 48 -18.65 -6.77 50.83
N PRO A 49 -19.09 -5.50 50.99
CA PRO A 49 -19.20 -4.58 49.86
C PRO A 49 -17.81 -4.26 49.30
N GLN A 50 -17.70 -4.22 47.97
CA GLN A 50 -16.51 -3.73 47.28
C GLN A 50 -16.83 -2.40 46.61
N TYR A 51 -15.92 -1.44 46.74
CA TYR A 51 -15.98 -0.13 46.11
C TYR A 51 -15.00 -0.10 44.94
N SER A 52 -15.40 0.60 43.88
CA SER A 52 -14.61 0.78 42.66
C SER A 52 -14.45 2.27 42.40
N SER A 53 -13.22 2.70 42.15
CA SER A 53 -12.89 4.07 41.74
C SER A 53 -12.09 4.05 40.44
N GLU A 54 -12.37 5.01 39.55
CA GLU A 54 -11.85 5.05 38.18
C GLU A 54 -11.05 6.34 37.94
N ALA A 55 -9.79 6.21 37.51
CA ALA A 55 -9.00 7.31 36.95
C ALA A 55 -8.95 7.21 35.42
N ARG A 56 -8.95 8.35 34.72
CA ARG A 56 -8.92 8.40 33.25
C ARG A 56 -7.68 9.13 32.77
N ILE A 57 -6.91 8.47 31.90
CA ILE A 57 -5.70 9.00 31.29
C ILE A 57 -5.90 9.09 29.78
N LEU A 58 -5.62 10.24 29.20
CA LEU A 58 -5.56 10.42 27.74
C LEU A 58 -4.13 10.11 27.28
N ILE A 59 -3.99 9.24 26.29
CA ILE A 59 -2.72 8.97 25.62
C ILE A 59 -2.63 9.81 24.35
N GLU A 60 -1.59 10.64 24.26
CA GLU A 60 -1.28 11.37 23.04
C GLU A 60 -0.53 10.49 22.03
N ARG A 61 -0.60 10.88 20.76
CA ARG A 61 -0.01 10.10 19.66
C ARG A 61 1.51 10.10 19.73
N GLU A 62 2.11 8.92 19.68
CA GLU A 62 3.56 8.79 19.69
C GLU A 62 4.15 8.98 18.27
N GLU A 63 4.82 10.10 18.03
CA GLU A 63 5.65 10.28 16.82
C GLU A 63 7.11 9.89 17.10
N ASN A 64 7.45 8.63 16.84
CA ASN A 64 8.84 8.17 16.86
C ASN A 64 9.56 8.55 15.56
N SER A 65 9.83 9.85 15.39
CA SER A 65 10.42 10.45 14.17
C SER A 65 11.95 10.34 14.09
N TYR A 66 12.64 10.06 15.21
CA TYR A 66 14.11 10.18 15.27
C TYR A 66 14.88 9.00 14.66
N LYS A 67 14.32 7.79 14.72
CA LYS A 67 14.97 6.55 14.25
C LYS A 67 14.50 6.11 12.85
N ARG A 68 13.60 6.86 12.20
CA ARG A 68 13.06 6.49 10.88
C ARG A 68 14.00 6.94 9.75
N PRO A 69 14.30 6.06 8.78
CA PRO A 69 14.97 6.42 7.55
C PRO A 69 14.24 7.55 6.82
N ILE A 70 15.01 8.44 6.17
CA ILE A 70 14.53 9.66 5.50
C ILE A 70 13.42 9.38 4.46
N ASP A 71 13.42 8.19 3.85
CA ASP A 71 12.54 7.87 2.73
C ASP A 71 11.09 7.49 3.13
N LEU A 72 10.79 7.34 4.42
CA LEU A 72 9.48 6.85 4.89
C LEU A 72 8.58 7.94 5.51
N GLN A 73 8.97 9.21 5.41
CA GLN A 73 8.24 10.33 6.03
C GLN A 73 6.85 10.60 5.38
N ASN A 74 6.63 10.14 4.14
CA ASN A 74 5.42 10.47 3.36
C ASN A 74 4.28 9.44 3.45
N ALA A 75 4.42 8.37 4.24
CA ALA A 75 3.38 7.34 4.40
C ALA A 75 2.41 7.68 5.55
N SER A 76 1.68 8.78 5.44
CA SER A 76 0.80 9.28 6.52
C SER A 76 -0.60 8.64 6.56
N GLY A 77 -0.91 7.67 5.69
CA GLY A 77 -2.27 7.14 5.48
C GLY A 77 -2.72 5.90 6.28
N GLN A 78 -1.81 5.09 6.85
CA GLN A 78 -2.16 3.80 7.49
C GLN A 78 -2.42 3.86 9.00
N ASN A 79 -2.70 5.04 9.56
CA ASN A 79 -2.42 5.29 10.98
C ASN A 79 -3.54 4.92 11.98
N ALA A 80 -4.79 4.71 11.55
CA ALA A 80 -5.89 4.47 12.50
C ALA A 80 -5.89 3.07 13.12
N GLN A 81 -5.45 2.04 12.38
CA GLN A 81 -5.39 0.65 12.88
C GLN A 81 -4.21 0.46 13.84
N THR A 82 -3.05 1.06 13.55
CA THR A 82 -1.88 1.08 14.43
C THR A 82 -2.15 1.83 15.75
N ASP A 83 -3.01 2.85 15.73
CA ASP A 83 -3.37 3.60 16.94
C ASP A 83 -4.16 2.75 17.95
N GLN A 84 -5.02 1.82 17.50
CA GLN A 84 -5.77 0.93 18.41
C GLN A 84 -4.86 -0.12 19.04
N GLU A 85 -3.96 -0.72 18.25
CA GLU A 85 -2.93 -1.65 18.74
C GLU A 85 -1.94 -0.97 19.70
N ALA A 86 -1.58 0.29 19.45
CA ALA A 86 -0.74 1.08 20.33
C ALA A 86 -1.42 1.36 21.68
N VAL A 87 -2.70 1.73 21.71
CA VAL A 87 -3.42 1.94 22.98
C VAL A 87 -3.62 0.62 23.74
N ALA A 88 -3.89 -0.49 23.05
CA ALA A 88 -3.94 -1.82 23.67
C ALA A 88 -2.60 -2.21 24.31
N SER A 89 -1.48 -1.92 23.64
CA SER A 89 -0.15 -2.13 24.21
C SER A 89 0.09 -1.31 25.48
N GLN A 90 -0.43 -0.09 25.55
CA GLN A 90 -0.33 0.77 26.73
C GLN A 90 -1.20 0.27 27.90
N VAL A 91 -2.32 -0.39 27.62
CA VAL A 91 -3.11 -1.11 28.64
C VAL A 91 -2.29 -2.24 29.26
N GLU A 92 -1.58 -3.03 28.44
CA GLU A 92 -0.70 -4.10 28.94
C GLU A 92 0.48 -3.55 29.75
N VAL A 93 1.06 -2.40 29.36
CA VAL A 93 2.10 -1.73 30.15
C VAL A 93 1.56 -1.28 31.52
N LEU A 94 0.33 -0.80 31.59
CA LEU A 94 -0.33 -0.44 32.85
C LEU A 94 -0.62 -1.66 33.75
N LEU A 95 -0.84 -2.83 33.15
CA LEU A 95 -0.97 -4.12 33.85
C LEU A 95 0.40 -4.77 34.16
N SER A 96 1.50 -4.19 33.71
CA SER A 96 2.84 -4.71 33.96
C SER A 96 3.17 -4.76 35.45
N ARG A 97 3.83 -5.84 35.83
CA ARG A 97 4.29 -6.11 37.20
C ARG A 97 5.27 -5.06 37.71
N ASP A 98 6.16 -4.55 36.84
CA ASP A 98 7.16 -3.56 37.24
C ASP A 98 6.52 -2.23 37.65
N LEU A 99 5.48 -1.81 36.92
CA LEU A 99 4.75 -0.58 37.22
C LEU A 99 3.88 -0.75 38.47
N SER A 100 3.18 -1.88 38.56
CA SER A 100 2.34 -2.23 39.70
C SER A 100 3.15 -2.39 41.00
N ALA A 101 4.37 -2.93 40.94
CA ALA A 101 5.29 -3.01 42.08
C ALA A 101 5.68 -1.62 42.62
N GLY A 102 5.87 -0.65 41.72
CA GLY A 102 6.09 0.76 42.09
C GLY A 102 4.91 1.36 42.85
N ALA A 103 3.68 1.13 42.35
CA ALA A 103 2.46 1.59 43.00
C ALA A 103 2.22 0.91 44.37
N VAL A 104 2.42 -0.41 44.44
CA VAL A 104 2.31 -1.20 45.69
C VAL A 104 3.27 -0.66 46.77
N LYS A 105 4.51 -0.36 46.39
CA LYS A 105 5.51 0.20 47.30
C LYS A 105 5.15 1.62 47.75
N ALA A 106 4.64 2.47 46.86
CA ALA A 106 4.27 3.84 47.21
C ALA A 106 3.04 3.94 48.11
N LEU A 107 2.16 2.95 48.04
CA LEU A 107 0.96 2.84 48.86
C LEU A 107 1.18 2.08 50.16
N ASN A 108 2.36 1.48 50.37
CA ASN A 108 2.69 0.61 51.51
C ASN A 108 1.65 -0.51 51.72
N LEU A 109 1.14 -1.12 50.64
CA LEU A 109 0.11 -2.17 50.71
C LEU A 109 0.58 -3.46 51.41
N GLU A 110 1.89 -3.56 51.69
CA GLU A 110 2.47 -4.63 52.50
C GLU A 110 1.96 -4.61 53.95
N GLU A 111 1.54 -3.45 54.46
CA GLU A 111 1.03 -3.26 55.83
C GLU A 111 -0.49 -3.40 55.92
N ASP A 112 -1.21 -3.36 54.80
CA ASP A 112 -2.67 -3.38 54.79
C ASP A 112 -3.23 -4.80 54.97
N PRO A 113 -4.15 -5.04 55.94
CA PRO A 113 -4.73 -6.35 56.20
C PRO A 113 -5.64 -6.85 55.06
N GLU A 114 -6.01 -5.95 54.15
CA GLU A 114 -6.78 -6.26 52.95
C GLU A 114 -5.96 -6.96 51.85
N PHE A 115 -4.65 -6.66 51.75
CA PHE A 115 -3.74 -7.18 50.73
C PHE A 115 -2.75 -8.17 51.34
N ASN A 116 -2.34 -7.93 52.58
CA ASN A 116 -1.54 -8.84 53.39
C ASN A 116 -2.41 -9.59 54.40
N LYS A 117 -2.82 -10.82 54.06
CA LYS A 117 -3.56 -11.73 54.97
C LYS A 117 -2.77 -12.11 56.23
N ASP A 118 -1.46 -11.85 56.28
CA ASP A 118 -0.62 -12.09 57.45
C ASP A 118 -0.54 -10.86 58.39
N ALA A 119 -0.91 -9.66 57.92
CA ALA A 119 -1.02 -8.44 58.74
C ALA A 119 -2.34 -8.36 59.52
N GLY A 120 -3.41 -8.93 58.96
CA GLY A 120 -4.75 -8.96 59.57
C GLY A 120 -5.02 -10.19 60.42
N GLY A 121 -4.48 -10.25 61.64
CA GLY A 121 -4.94 -11.14 62.69
C GLY A 121 -4.51 -12.61 62.54
N SER A 122 -3.61 -13.03 63.44
CA SER A 122 -3.10 -14.39 63.57
C SER A 122 -4.22 -15.44 63.57
N ALA A 123 -4.31 -16.25 62.52
CA ALA A 123 -5.17 -17.41 62.54
C ALA A 123 -4.64 -18.40 63.61
N PRO A 124 -5.44 -18.80 64.63
CA PRO A 124 -4.94 -19.56 65.79
C PRO A 124 -4.35 -20.92 65.41
N TRP A 125 -4.81 -21.52 64.31
CA TRP A 125 -4.28 -22.77 63.76
C TRP A 125 -2.85 -22.64 63.22
N ARG A 126 -2.42 -21.43 62.83
CA ARG A 126 -1.08 -21.17 62.28
C ARG A 126 -0.03 -21.03 63.38
N LYS A 127 -0.41 -20.55 64.59
CA LYS A 127 0.44 -20.64 65.79
C LYS A 127 0.65 -22.10 66.23
N LEU A 128 -0.36 -22.95 66.06
CA LEU A 128 -0.25 -24.40 66.33
C LEU A 128 0.74 -25.10 65.38
N LEU A 129 0.73 -24.76 64.09
CA LEU A 129 1.67 -25.28 63.07
C LEU A 129 3.10 -24.72 63.19
N GLN A 130 3.26 -23.51 63.72
CA GLN A 130 4.57 -22.94 64.03
C GLN A 130 5.22 -23.62 65.24
N PHE A 131 4.41 -24.13 66.17
CA PHE A 131 4.89 -24.91 67.33
C PHE A 131 5.40 -26.30 66.95
N SER A 132 5.00 -26.85 65.79
CA SER A 132 5.40 -28.19 65.32
C SER A 132 6.60 -28.19 64.36
N GLY A 133 7.35 -27.09 64.25
CA GLY A 133 8.57 -27.03 63.43
C GLY A 133 8.38 -27.12 61.91
N LEU A 134 7.14 -27.10 61.41
CA LEU A 134 6.79 -27.25 59.98
C LEU A 134 6.45 -25.91 59.28
N GLY A 135 6.58 -24.77 59.98
CA GLY A 135 6.30 -23.45 59.42
C GLY A 135 7.53 -22.79 58.78
N ARG A 136 7.70 -22.90 57.47
CA ARG A 136 8.62 -22.01 56.72
C ARG A 136 8.13 -20.56 56.86
N ARG A 137 8.98 -19.67 57.38
CA ARG A 137 8.73 -18.22 57.33
C ARG A 137 8.67 -17.82 55.85
N PRO A 138 7.61 -17.16 55.38
CA PRO A 138 7.60 -16.61 54.02
C PRO A 138 8.75 -15.61 53.91
N THR A 139 9.63 -15.79 52.92
CA THR A 139 10.68 -14.82 52.60
C THR A 139 10.03 -13.49 52.21
N GLU A 140 10.65 -12.35 52.52
CA GLU A 140 10.14 -11.02 52.15
C GLU A 140 9.78 -10.92 50.65
N ALA A 141 10.54 -11.60 49.78
CA ALA A 141 10.24 -11.69 48.35
C ALA A 141 8.89 -12.36 48.05
N MET A 142 8.51 -13.40 48.79
CA MET A 142 7.22 -14.10 48.62
C MET A 142 6.04 -13.26 49.13
N LEU A 143 6.28 -12.41 50.13
CA LEU A 143 5.27 -11.48 50.64
C LEU A 143 4.96 -10.41 49.59
N LYS A 144 6.01 -9.80 49.04
CA LYS A 144 5.90 -8.78 47.98
C LYS A 144 5.18 -9.31 46.75
N GLU A 145 5.53 -10.51 46.31
CA GLU A 145 4.87 -11.17 45.18
C GLU A 145 3.38 -11.39 45.42
N ARG A 146 3.01 -11.87 46.62
CA ARG A 146 1.60 -12.12 46.96
C ARG A 146 0.78 -10.83 47.04
N VAL A 147 1.36 -9.75 47.57
CA VAL A 147 0.71 -8.43 47.64
C VAL A 147 0.55 -7.86 46.23
N LEU A 148 1.55 -8.04 45.37
CA LEU A 148 1.49 -7.65 43.97
C LEU A 148 0.40 -8.42 43.20
N ASP A 149 0.31 -9.74 43.35
CA ASP A 149 -0.75 -10.54 42.72
C ASP A 149 -2.13 -10.11 43.23
N ALA A 150 -2.27 -9.89 44.54
CA ALA A 150 -3.53 -9.40 45.11
C ALA A 150 -3.91 -7.99 44.64
N PHE A 151 -2.93 -7.16 44.28
CA PHE A 151 -3.15 -5.85 43.67
C PHE A 151 -3.61 -5.99 42.22
N LEU A 152 -2.93 -6.81 41.42
CA LEU A 152 -3.26 -7.06 40.01
C LEU A 152 -4.65 -7.70 39.85
N ASP A 153 -5.02 -8.65 40.71
CA ASP A 153 -6.35 -9.28 40.73
C ASP A 153 -7.50 -8.27 40.93
N ARG A 154 -7.20 -7.10 41.49
CA ARG A 154 -8.15 -6.03 41.82
C ARG A 154 -8.01 -4.80 40.93
N LEU A 155 -7.07 -4.84 40.00
CA LEU A 155 -6.83 -3.83 39.01
C LEU A 155 -7.54 -4.22 37.71
N ASN A 156 -8.27 -3.28 37.13
CA ASN A 156 -8.86 -3.45 35.82
C ASN A 156 -8.59 -2.21 34.98
N VAL A 157 -7.84 -2.40 33.91
CA VAL A 157 -7.45 -1.34 32.99
C VAL A 157 -8.05 -1.66 31.63
N PHE A 158 -8.78 -0.72 31.05
CA PHE A 158 -9.42 -0.92 29.75
C PHE A 158 -9.49 0.39 28.96
N GLN A 159 -9.52 0.27 27.64
CA GLN A 159 -9.70 1.38 26.73
C GLN A 159 -11.19 1.77 26.61
N LEU A 160 -11.50 3.07 26.65
CA LEU A 160 -12.84 3.56 26.31
C LEU A 160 -13.07 3.44 24.79
N GLN A 161 -14.22 2.88 24.41
CA GLN A 161 -14.60 2.56 23.01
C GLN A 161 -14.23 3.68 22.03
N LYS A 162 -13.39 3.35 21.04
CA LYS A 162 -12.91 4.25 19.97
C LYS A 162 -12.23 5.55 20.47
N SER A 163 -11.68 5.54 21.68
CA SER A 163 -11.00 6.69 22.28
C SER A 163 -9.58 6.34 22.71
N ARG A 164 -8.69 7.34 22.77
CA ARG A 164 -7.33 7.22 23.35
C ARG A 164 -7.33 7.36 24.88
N VAL A 165 -8.50 7.24 25.50
CA VAL A 165 -8.65 7.31 26.95
C VAL A 165 -8.60 5.91 27.54
N ILE A 166 -7.66 5.70 28.45
CA ILE A 166 -7.58 4.50 29.28
C ILE A 166 -8.26 4.80 30.62
N ALA A 167 -9.16 3.91 31.01
CA ALA A 167 -9.76 3.88 32.34
C ALA A 167 -9.00 2.89 33.22
N ILE A 168 -8.55 3.36 34.38
CA ILE A 168 -7.90 2.58 35.43
C ILE A 168 -8.91 2.45 36.58
N SER A 169 -9.54 1.30 36.70
CA SER A 169 -10.46 0.96 37.79
C SER A 169 -9.78 0.09 38.82
N PHE A 170 -9.95 0.41 40.10
CA PHE A 170 -9.43 -0.41 41.19
C PHE A 170 -10.51 -0.76 42.21
N TRP A 171 -10.53 -2.04 42.64
CA TRP A 171 -11.49 -2.55 43.63
C TRP A 171 -10.87 -2.70 45.02
N SER A 172 -11.48 -2.07 46.02
CA SER A 172 -11.10 -2.23 47.43
C SER A 172 -12.33 -2.21 48.33
N ARG A 173 -12.22 -2.82 49.51
CA ARG A 173 -13.19 -2.73 50.61
C ARG A 173 -13.22 -1.32 51.20
N ASN A 174 -12.11 -0.58 51.09
CA ASN A 174 -12.03 0.82 51.50
C ASN A 174 -12.19 1.75 50.29
N PRO A 175 -13.22 2.62 50.25
CA PRO A 175 -13.45 3.52 49.11
C PRO A 175 -12.34 4.57 48.94
N GLU A 176 -11.63 4.95 50.02
CA GLU A 176 -10.49 5.87 49.93
C GLU A 176 -9.27 5.20 49.29
N MET A 177 -9.00 3.94 49.68
CA MET A 177 -7.91 3.15 49.11
C MET A 177 -8.14 2.88 47.63
N ALA A 178 -9.39 2.63 47.21
CA ALA A 178 -9.74 2.47 45.80
C ALA A 178 -9.36 3.69 44.96
N ALA A 179 -9.71 4.90 45.41
CA ALA A 179 -9.38 6.14 44.72
C ALA A 179 -7.87 6.43 44.76
N LYS A 180 -7.22 6.21 45.91
CA LYS A 180 -5.79 6.44 46.07
C LYS A 180 -4.96 5.52 45.18
N ALA A 181 -5.29 4.23 45.13
CA ALA A 181 -4.59 3.24 44.32
C ALA A 181 -4.64 3.56 42.82
N ALA A 182 -5.83 3.87 42.29
CA ALA A 182 -6.01 4.24 40.89
C ALA A 182 -5.23 5.53 40.52
N ASN A 183 -5.26 6.55 41.38
CA ASN A 183 -4.51 7.80 41.18
C ASN A 183 -2.99 7.58 41.25
N THR A 184 -2.50 6.80 42.22
CA THR A 184 -1.07 6.52 42.37
C THR A 184 -0.54 5.75 41.17
N LEU A 185 -1.25 4.73 40.68
CA LEU A 185 -0.83 4.02 39.46
C LEU A 185 -0.77 4.96 38.25
N ALA A 186 -1.75 5.86 38.10
CA ALA A 186 -1.75 6.86 37.04
C ALA A 186 -0.54 7.81 37.12
N ASP A 187 -0.23 8.37 38.30
CA ASP A 187 0.91 9.27 38.47
C ASP A 187 2.27 8.55 38.25
N PHE A 188 2.38 7.28 38.67
CA PHE A 188 3.56 6.45 38.42
C PHE A 188 3.76 6.15 36.94
N TYR A 189 2.69 5.81 36.22
CA TYR A 189 2.74 5.59 34.78
C TYR A 189 3.30 6.80 34.02
N LEU A 190 2.80 8.00 34.35
CA LEU A 190 3.27 9.24 33.73
C LEU A 190 4.76 9.48 33.97
N THR A 191 5.20 9.29 35.22
CA THR A 191 6.60 9.49 35.61
C THR A 191 7.52 8.45 34.96
N TRP A 192 7.11 7.18 34.96
CA TRP A 192 7.85 6.09 34.32
C TRP A 192 8.00 6.33 32.82
N HIS A 193 6.90 6.69 32.15
CA HIS A 193 6.89 6.96 30.72
C HIS A 193 7.77 8.18 30.36
N GLN A 194 7.72 9.24 31.15
CA GLN A 194 8.59 10.41 30.97
C GLN A 194 10.07 10.03 31.06
N ASN A 195 10.45 9.24 32.08
CA ASN A 195 11.82 8.77 32.26
C ASN A 195 12.28 7.88 31.11
N GLU A 196 11.43 6.96 30.65
CA GLU A 196 11.74 6.10 29.51
C GLU A 196 11.92 6.90 28.23
N LYS A 197 11.10 7.95 28.00
CA LYS A 197 11.27 8.82 26.84
C LYS A 197 12.56 9.64 26.90
N ILE A 198 12.92 10.16 28.08
CA ILE A 198 14.20 10.86 28.29
C ILE A 198 15.36 9.92 27.99
N LYS A 199 15.30 8.67 28.48
CA LYS A 199 16.32 7.65 28.22
C LYS A 199 16.44 7.36 26.73
N GLN A 200 15.33 7.09 26.03
CA GLN A 200 15.31 6.87 24.58
C GLN A 200 15.86 8.07 23.79
N THR A 201 15.54 9.30 24.22
CA THR A 201 16.05 10.52 23.59
C THR A 201 17.56 10.66 23.80
N LYS A 202 18.05 10.41 25.02
CA LYS A 202 19.50 10.42 25.33
C LYS A 202 20.26 9.37 24.50
N GLU A 203 19.72 8.16 24.38
CA GLU A 203 20.29 7.10 23.54
C GLU A 203 20.31 7.50 22.06
N ALA A 204 19.23 8.09 21.55
CA ALA A 204 19.16 8.59 20.18
C ALA A 204 20.16 9.72 19.92
N THR A 205 20.30 10.66 20.86
CA THR A 205 21.28 11.76 20.79
C THR A 205 22.72 11.24 20.82
N ALA A 206 23.02 10.24 21.67
CA ALA A 206 24.33 9.59 21.71
C ALA A 206 24.65 8.86 20.39
N TRP A 207 23.67 8.14 19.84
CA TRP A 207 23.80 7.48 18.54
C TRP A 207 24.01 8.50 17.40
N LEU A 208 23.21 9.57 17.35
CA LEU A 208 23.35 10.65 16.37
C LEU A 208 24.72 11.32 16.45
N SER A 209 25.23 11.60 17.66
CA SER A 209 26.56 12.17 17.86
C SER A 209 27.68 11.31 17.27
N ALA A 210 27.63 9.99 17.53
CA ALA A 210 28.59 9.04 16.95
C ALA A 210 28.52 9.01 15.41
N GLN A 211 27.32 9.03 14.85
CA GLN A 211 27.11 9.09 13.39
C GLN A 211 27.61 10.41 12.79
N ILE A 212 27.34 11.54 13.43
CA ILE A 212 27.81 12.86 13.00
C ILE A 212 29.34 12.91 12.98
N SER A 213 30.01 12.38 14.01
CA SER A 213 31.47 12.31 14.07
C SER A 213 32.04 11.48 12.92
N GLN A 214 31.44 10.31 12.64
CA GLN A 214 31.85 9.47 11.52
C GLN A 214 31.61 10.16 10.16
N LEU A 215 30.43 10.75 9.98
CA LEU A 215 30.05 11.40 8.73
C LEU A 215 30.85 12.68 8.47
N THR A 216 31.25 13.40 9.52
CA THR A 216 32.18 14.54 9.42
C THR A 216 33.52 14.09 8.82
N LYS A 217 34.09 12.97 9.30
CA LYS A 217 35.31 12.39 8.71
C LYS A 217 35.11 11.95 7.27
N THR A 218 33.94 11.40 6.95
CA THR A 218 33.59 11.00 5.58
C THR A 218 33.49 12.21 4.65
N VAL A 219 32.87 13.31 5.09
CA VAL A 219 32.80 14.57 4.34
C VAL A 219 34.20 15.15 4.12
N GLU A 220 35.02 15.21 5.16
CA GLU A 220 36.41 15.68 5.06
C GLU A 220 37.21 14.84 4.06
N ALA A 221 37.10 13.51 4.13
CA ALA A 221 37.75 12.61 3.19
C ALA A 221 37.24 12.79 1.75
N ALA A 222 35.94 13.00 1.55
CA ALA A 222 35.35 13.27 0.25
C ALA A 222 35.83 14.61 -0.33
N ASP A 223 35.93 15.65 0.50
CA ASP A 223 36.43 16.97 0.10
C ASP A 223 37.91 16.93 -0.26
N LEU A 224 38.72 16.22 0.51
CA LEU A 224 40.12 15.98 0.18
C LEU A 224 40.28 15.22 -1.15
N LYS A 225 39.40 14.26 -1.45
CA LYS A 225 39.40 13.57 -2.76
C LYS A 225 39.08 14.53 -3.90
N VAL A 226 38.06 15.38 -3.74
CA VAL A 226 37.70 16.41 -4.74
C VAL A 226 38.87 17.35 -4.98
N GLU A 227 39.50 17.86 -3.92
CA GLU A 227 40.62 18.80 -4.03
C GLU A 227 41.84 18.16 -4.69
N ARG A 228 42.25 16.97 -4.24
CA ARG A 228 43.37 16.22 -4.83
C ARG A 228 43.12 15.87 -6.29
N PHE A 229 41.88 15.49 -6.64
CA PHE A 229 41.53 15.21 -8.02
C PHE A 229 41.57 16.48 -8.85
N ARG A 230 41.07 17.61 -8.34
CA ARG A 230 41.13 18.92 -9.02
C ARG A 230 42.58 19.36 -9.27
N SER A 231 43.46 19.23 -8.28
CA SER A 231 44.88 19.60 -8.42
C SER A 231 45.62 18.67 -9.38
N THR A 232 45.32 17.36 -9.37
CA THR A 232 46.02 16.36 -10.20
C THR A 232 45.54 16.35 -11.65
N SER A 233 44.25 16.62 -11.88
CA SER A 233 43.64 16.61 -13.20
C SER A 233 43.96 17.84 -14.04
N GLY A 234 44.56 18.89 -13.44
CA GLY A 234 44.96 20.11 -14.15
C GLY A 234 43.79 20.81 -14.86
N LEU A 235 42.56 20.56 -14.42
CA LEU A 235 41.34 21.16 -14.98
C LEU A 235 41.28 22.64 -14.58
N LEU A 236 41.98 23.48 -15.34
CA LEU A 236 41.91 24.92 -15.22
C LEU A 236 40.60 25.39 -15.85
N GLU A 237 39.68 25.86 -15.01
CA GLU A 237 38.44 26.49 -15.48
C GLU A 237 38.76 27.87 -16.10
N GLY A 238 38.35 28.08 -17.35
CA GLY A 238 38.39 29.40 -17.98
C GLY A 238 37.27 30.30 -17.44
N SER A 239 37.35 31.61 -17.73
CA SER A 239 36.45 32.66 -17.20
C SER A 239 34.95 32.41 -17.40
N ASN A 240 34.54 31.53 -18.31
CA ASN A 240 33.14 31.24 -18.65
C ASN A 240 32.69 29.82 -18.31
N LYS A 241 33.32 29.11 -17.35
CA LYS A 241 33.06 27.68 -17.06
C LYS A 241 33.29 26.74 -18.27
N SER A 242 33.88 27.25 -19.35
CA SER A 242 34.36 26.46 -20.48
C SER A 242 35.81 26.08 -20.24
N THR A 243 36.19 24.86 -20.59
CA THR A 243 37.59 24.45 -20.56
C THR A 243 38.40 25.26 -21.58
N LEU A 244 39.66 25.56 -21.26
CA LEU A 244 40.58 26.23 -22.18
C LEU A 244 40.69 25.49 -23.52
N ASP A 245 40.66 24.16 -23.46
CA ASP A 245 40.66 23.26 -24.63
C ASP A 245 39.48 23.51 -25.57
N ALA A 246 38.29 23.78 -25.05
CA ALA A 246 37.10 24.05 -25.87
C ALA A 246 37.23 25.36 -26.65
N GLN A 247 37.80 26.40 -26.05
CA GLN A 247 38.08 27.68 -26.72
C GLN A 247 39.15 27.51 -27.82
N GLN A 248 40.22 26.77 -27.53
CA GLN A 248 41.28 26.48 -28.51
C GLN A 248 40.78 25.63 -29.68
N LEU A 249 39.90 24.65 -29.43
CA LEU A 249 39.26 23.85 -30.49
C LEU A 249 38.42 24.69 -31.44
N SER A 250 37.65 25.65 -30.92
CA SER A 250 36.87 26.58 -31.75
C SER A 250 37.79 27.45 -32.62
N GLY A 251 38.86 27.99 -32.03
CA GLY A 251 39.86 28.78 -32.75
C GLY A 251 40.56 27.99 -33.87
N LEU A 252 41.01 26.76 -33.59
CA LEU A 252 41.62 25.87 -34.59
C LEU A 252 40.65 25.51 -35.72
N ASN A 253 39.38 25.24 -35.38
CA ASN A 253 38.36 24.94 -36.38
C ASN A 253 38.10 26.14 -37.28
N GLY A 254 38.06 27.36 -36.74
CA GLY A 254 37.95 28.59 -37.53
C GLY A 254 39.12 28.77 -38.50
N GLN A 255 40.35 28.55 -38.03
CA GLN A 255 41.54 28.59 -38.90
C GLN A 255 41.53 27.51 -39.98
N LEU A 256 41.05 26.31 -39.66
CA LEU A 256 40.93 25.20 -40.61
C LEU A 256 39.95 25.53 -41.74
N VAL A 257 38.78 26.09 -41.40
CA VAL A 257 37.77 26.52 -42.37
C VAL A 257 38.35 27.61 -43.29
N LEU A 258 39.06 28.59 -42.75
CA LEU A 258 39.71 29.64 -43.53
C LEU A 258 40.79 29.09 -44.46
N ALA A 259 41.64 28.17 -43.98
CA ALA A 259 42.66 27.54 -44.80
C ALA A 259 42.05 26.70 -45.94
N LYS A 260 40.98 25.97 -45.66
CA LYS A 260 40.26 25.18 -46.66
C LYS A 260 39.58 26.05 -47.72
N ALA A 261 38.97 27.16 -47.31
CA ALA A 261 38.39 28.13 -48.22
C ALA A 261 39.45 28.68 -49.19
N ARG A 262 40.62 29.09 -48.68
CA ARG A 262 41.74 29.58 -49.52
C ARG A 262 42.24 28.53 -50.50
N GLN A 263 42.38 27.28 -50.06
CA GLN A 263 42.78 26.18 -50.94
C GLN A 263 41.78 26.00 -52.08
N THR A 264 40.50 25.82 -51.76
CA THR A 264 39.46 25.57 -52.76
C THR A 264 39.26 26.75 -53.71
N GLU A 265 39.41 27.97 -53.22
CA GLU A 265 39.38 29.18 -54.04
C GLU A 265 40.54 29.22 -55.04
N ALA A 266 41.78 28.98 -54.59
CA ALA A 266 42.95 28.95 -55.47
C ALA A 266 42.87 27.79 -56.49
N GLU A 267 42.41 26.61 -56.08
CA GLU A 267 42.19 25.45 -56.96
C GLU A 267 41.13 25.75 -58.04
N ALA A 268 40.00 26.35 -57.66
CA ALA A 268 38.92 26.69 -58.59
C ALA A 268 39.37 27.74 -59.63
N ARG A 269 40.08 28.78 -59.17
CA ARG A 269 40.66 29.81 -60.05
C ARG A 269 41.70 29.22 -61.02
N ALA A 270 42.59 28.37 -60.53
CA ALA A 270 43.57 27.67 -61.36
C ALA A 270 42.90 26.76 -62.42
N ALA A 271 41.89 26.00 -62.02
CA ALA A 271 41.14 25.11 -62.90
C ALA A 271 40.39 25.87 -64.00
N LEU A 272 39.78 27.02 -63.67
CA LEU A 272 39.10 27.88 -64.63
C LEU A 272 40.05 28.38 -65.73
N ILE A 273 41.20 28.93 -65.34
CA ILE A 273 42.20 29.44 -66.31
C ILE A 273 42.80 28.30 -67.12
N LYS A 274 43.06 27.14 -66.50
CA LYS A 274 43.55 25.94 -67.20
C LYS A 274 42.56 25.48 -68.28
N LYS A 275 41.27 25.42 -67.96
CA LYS A 275 40.22 25.07 -68.94
C LYS A 275 40.18 26.04 -70.11
N MET A 276 40.26 27.35 -69.86
CA MET A 276 40.33 28.37 -70.93
C MET A 276 41.57 28.21 -71.83
N LEU A 277 42.70 27.79 -71.26
CA LEU A 277 43.93 27.52 -72.02
C LEU A 277 43.80 26.29 -72.93
N GLU A 278 43.04 25.26 -72.51
CA GLU A 278 42.81 24.02 -73.26
C GLU A 278 41.80 24.22 -74.41
N GLU A 279 40.71 24.94 -74.17
CA GLU A 279 39.62 25.15 -75.15
C GLU A 279 39.95 26.18 -76.26
N LYS A 280 41.21 26.64 -76.36
CA LYS A 280 41.66 27.76 -77.21
C LYS A 280 40.89 29.08 -76.98
N GLY A 281 40.16 29.22 -75.87
CA GLY A 281 39.39 30.40 -75.50
C GLY A 281 40.26 31.63 -75.22
N ASP A 282 39.63 32.81 -75.11
CA ASP A 282 40.34 34.04 -74.75
C ASP A 282 40.61 34.09 -73.25
N VAL A 283 41.88 33.89 -72.90
CA VAL A 283 42.35 33.86 -71.51
C VAL A 283 42.31 35.26 -70.87
N ALA A 284 42.11 36.31 -71.67
CA ALA A 284 42.00 37.70 -71.24
C ALA A 284 40.76 37.99 -70.38
N GLY A 285 39.78 37.09 -70.33
CA GLY A 285 38.56 37.26 -69.51
C GLY A 285 38.70 36.87 -68.03
N ALA A 286 39.81 36.25 -67.61
CA ALA A 286 39.97 35.82 -66.22
C ALA A 286 40.53 36.95 -65.32
N ALA A 287 39.89 37.21 -64.18
CA ALA A 287 40.27 38.30 -63.27
C ALA A 287 41.73 38.21 -62.77
N ASP A 288 42.21 37.00 -62.39
CA ASP A 288 43.58 36.82 -61.91
C ASP A 288 44.64 37.05 -63.02
N VAL A 289 44.26 36.81 -64.28
CA VAL A 289 45.09 37.04 -65.46
C VAL A 289 45.17 38.55 -65.76
N LEU A 290 44.05 39.26 -65.61
CA LEU A 290 43.98 40.72 -65.74
C LEU A 290 44.75 41.45 -64.63
N ASN A 291 44.94 40.85 -63.46
CA ASN A 291 45.73 41.44 -62.38
C ASN A 291 47.26 41.40 -62.66
N SER A 292 47.72 40.63 -63.65
CA SER A 292 49.12 40.62 -64.06
C SER A 292 49.47 41.86 -64.89
N ARG A 293 50.32 42.74 -64.34
CA ARG A 293 50.82 43.95 -65.03
C ARG A 293 51.52 43.66 -66.37
N LEU A 294 52.06 42.46 -66.55
CA LEU A 294 52.66 42.06 -67.82
C LEU A 294 51.59 41.71 -68.84
N ILE A 295 50.53 41.01 -68.42
CA ILE A 295 49.42 40.64 -69.30
C ILE A 295 48.62 41.87 -69.72
N GLN A 296 48.40 42.83 -68.82
CA GLN A 296 47.81 44.13 -69.15
C GLN A 296 48.56 44.82 -70.31
N ARG A 297 49.89 44.93 -70.19
CA ARG A 297 50.76 45.49 -71.25
C ARG A 297 50.69 44.70 -72.56
N LEU A 298 50.66 43.37 -72.50
CA LEU A 298 50.51 42.52 -73.70
C LEU A 298 49.14 42.67 -74.37
N LEU A 299 48.07 42.87 -73.58
CA LEU A 299 46.72 43.11 -74.10
C LEU A 299 46.59 44.49 -74.74
N GLU A 300 47.17 45.52 -74.16
CA GLU A 300 47.25 46.86 -74.76
C GLU A 300 47.96 46.79 -76.13
N GLN A 301 49.10 46.10 -76.20
CA GLN A 301 49.81 45.84 -77.47
C GLN A 301 48.94 45.03 -78.45
N ARG A 302 48.23 44.00 -77.97
CA ARG A 302 47.32 43.19 -78.79
C ARG A 302 46.22 44.05 -79.42
N VAL A 303 45.58 44.91 -78.63
CA VAL A 303 44.52 45.81 -79.10
C VAL A 303 45.09 46.82 -80.11
N SER A 304 46.28 47.36 -79.87
CA SER A 304 46.96 48.24 -80.83
C SER A 304 47.22 47.57 -82.18
N ILE A 305 47.76 46.35 -82.19
CA ILE A 305 48.02 45.58 -83.42
C ILE A 305 46.71 45.17 -84.11
N GLN A 306 45.66 44.83 -83.35
CA GLN A 306 44.35 44.52 -83.92
C GLN A 306 43.72 45.73 -84.62
N ARG A 307 43.89 46.93 -84.06
CA ARG A 307 43.45 48.18 -84.69
C ARG A 307 44.19 48.44 -86.01
N GLU A 308 45.51 48.32 -86.01
CA GLU A 308 46.33 48.47 -87.23
C GLU A 308 45.96 47.42 -88.29
N LEU A 309 45.74 46.17 -87.87
CA LEU A 309 45.31 45.10 -88.76
C LEU A 309 43.94 45.39 -89.39
N ALA A 310 42.97 45.90 -88.61
CA ALA A 310 41.66 46.27 -89.13
C ALA A 310 41.75 47.40 -90.17
N GLU A 311 42.57 48.42 -89.92
CA GLU A 311 42.82 49.54 -90.84
C GLU A 311 43.45 49.07 -92.16
N VAL A 312 44.48 48.22 -92.08
CA VAL A 312 45.19 47.68 -93.24
C VAL A 312 44.33 46.66 -94.01
N SER A 313 43.47 45.88 -93.33
CA SER A 313 42.60 44.89 -93.97
C SER A 313 41.46 45.50 -94.81
N ALA A 314 41.12 46.77 -94.56
CA ALA A 314 40.10 47.47 -95.33
C ALA A 314 40.59 47.83 -96.75
N THR A 315 41.91 47.92 -96.95
CA THR A 315 42.53 48.42 -98.19
C THR A 315 43.38 47.39 -98.92
N LEU A 316 43.93 46.39 -98.23
CA LEU A 316 44.83 45.40 -98.82
C LEU A 316 44.19 44.02 -98.97
N LEU A 317 44.57 43.29 -100.04
CA LEU A 317 44.17 41.91 -100.26
C LEU A 317 44.80 40.97 -99.19
N PRO A 318 44.12 39.87 -98.81
CA PRO A 318 44.56 38.96 -97.73
C PRO A 318 45.99 38.42 -97.83
N SER A 319 46.56 38.33 -99.04
CA SER A 319 47.91 37.78 -99.30
C SER A 319 49.04 38.81 -99.18
N HIS A 320 48.76 40.07 -98.83
CA HIS A 320 49.76 41.12 -98.79
C HIS A 320 50.81 40.88 -97.66
N PRO A 321 52.12 41.11 -97.89
CA PRO A 321 53.18 40.87 -96.90
C PRO A 321 52.94 41.58 -95.56
N ARG A 322 52.41 42.81 -95.57
CA ARG A 322 52.09 43.58 -94.36
C ARG A 322 51.02 42.91 -93.49
N LEU A 323 49.96 42.34 -94.09
CA LEU A 323 48.94 41.59 -93.35
C LEU A 323 49.50 40.31 -92.76
N LYS A 324 50.39 39.61 -93.48
CA LYS A 324 51.09 38.42 -92.97
C LYS A 324 51.98 38.77 -91.77
N GLN A 325 52.70 39.89 -91.84
CA GLN A 325 53.50 40.40 -90.72
C GLN A 325 52.65 40.68 -89.48
N LEU A 326 51.59 41.50 -89.60
CA LEU A 326 50.72 41.86 -88.46
C LEU A 326 49.99 40.63 -87.88
N ASN A 327 49.57 39.67 -88.72
CA ASN A 327 49.00 38.41 -88.24
C ASN A 327 50.03 37.57 -87.47
N SER A 328 51.30 37.57 -87.89
CA SER A 328 52.40 36.90 -87.17
C SER A 328 52.66 37.56 -85.82
N GLU A 329 52.75 38.89 -85.78
CA GLU A 329 52.93 39.66 -84.53
C GLU A 329 51.76 39.43 -83.56
N LEU A 330 50.51 39.38 -84.08
CA LEU A 330 49.32 39.05 -83.29
C LEU A 330 49.38 37.61 -82.76
N ALA A 331 49.84 36.65 -83.56
CA ALA A 331 50.03 35.26 -83.12
C ALA A 331 51.10 35.15 -82.03
N ASP A 332 52.21 35.85 -82.17
CA ASP A 332 53.28 35.91 -81.17
C ASP A 332 52.81 36.52 -79.85
N LEU A 333 52.05 37.63 -79.89
CA LEU A 333 51.42 38.22 -78.70
C LEU A 333 50.44 37.23 -78.05
N ARG A 334 49.63 36.50 -78.82
CA ARG A 334 48.75 35.43 -78.29
C ARG A 334 49.55 34.31 -77.61
N HIS A 335 50.68 33.91 -78.18
CA HIS A 335 51.56 32.93 -77.55
C HIS A 335 52.20 33.45 -76.27
N GLN A 336 52.64 34.72 -76.24
CA GLN A 336 53.17 35.37 -75.04
C GLN A 336 52.14 35.44 -73.92
N ILE A 337 50.92 35.89 -74.20
CA ILE A 337 49.80 35.94 -73.23
C ILE A 337 49.51 34.54 -72.67
N ARG A 338 49.46 33.52 -73.53
CA ARG A 338 49.23 32.13 -73.06
C ARG A 338 50.38 31.59 -72.21
N ARG A 339 51.64 31.92 -72.52
CA ARG A 339 52.79 31.52 -71.68
C ARG A 339 52.71 32.19 -70.32
N GLU A 340 52.34 33.46 -70.27
CA GLU A 340 52.23 34.20 -69.01
C GLU A 340 51.02 33.70 -68.19
N ALA A 341 49.89 33.42 -68.82
CA ALA A 341 48.74 32.81 -68.16
C ALA A 341 49.06 31.43 -67.56
N ARG A 342 49.92 30.61 -68.20
CA ARG A 342 50.39 29.35 -67.60
C ARG A 342 51.20 29.57 -66.30
N LYS A 343 51.98 30.64 -66.22
CA LYS A 343 52.69 30.99 -64.98
C LYS A 343 51.71 31.40 -63.87
N VAL A 344 50.65 32.14 -64.22
CA VAL A 344 49.56 32.48 -63.27
C VAL A 344 48.90 31.21 -62.74
N VAL A 345 48.59 30.24 -63.61
CA VAL A 345 48.06 28.93 -63.19
C VAL A 345 49.03 28.22 -62.23
N SER A 346 50.32 28.16 -62.56
CA SER A 346 51.32 27.53 -61.67
C SER A 346 51.43 28.25 -60.33
N SER A 347 51.31 29.58 -60.29
CA SER A 347 51.28 30.35 -59.05
C SER A 347 50.06 30.00 -58.19
N LEU A 348 48.86 29.94 -58.79
CA LEU A 348 47.64 29.57 -58.07
C LEU A 348 47.66 28.11 -57.59
N GLN A 349 48.26 27.20 -58.36
CA GLN A 349 48.48 25.81 -57.94
C GLN A 349 49.43 25.72 -56.74
N ASN A 350 50.50 26.52 -56.73
CA ASN A 350 51.41 26.60 -55.59
C ASN A 350 50.70 27.17 -54.35
N GLU A 351 49.87 28.21 -54.52
CA GLU A 351 49.07 28.78 -53.43
C GLU A 351 48.07 27.77 -52.86
N ALA A 352 47.38 27.03 -53.73
CA ALA A 352 46.52 25.90 -53.34
C ALA A 352 47.29 24.84 -52.55
N GLN A 353 48.49 24.46 -53.00
CA GLN A 353 49.32 23.47 -52.32
C GLN A 353 49.77 23.96 -50.93
N ILE A 354 50.16 25.23 -50.80
CA ILE A 354 50.53 25.85 -49.51
C ILE A 354 49.32 25.86 -48.57
N ALA A 355 48.15 26.27 -49.06
CA ALA A 355 46.92 26.27 -48.28
C ALA A 355 46.50 24.85 -47.86
N GLY A 356 46.65 23.84 -48.73
CA GLY A 356 46.38 22.43 -48.44
C GLY A 356 47.35 21.83 -47.40
N ALA A 357 48.64 22.19 -47.46
CA ALA A 357 49.60 21.81 -46.43
C ALA A 357 49.22 22.42 -45.06
N ARG A 358 48.77 23.68 -45.04
CA ARG A 358 48.28 24.33 -43.83
C ARG A 358 46.99 23.69 -43.30
N GLU A 359 46.05 23.36 -44.18
CA GLU A 359 44.83 22.62 -43.83
C GLU A 359 45.18 21.29 -43.14
N THR A 360 46.11 20.54 -43.70
CA THR A 360 46.53 19.23 -43.16
C THR A 360 47.15 19.36 -41.77
N SER A 361 48.08 20.31 -41.60
CA SER A 361 48.69 20.60 -40.29
C SER A 361 47.66 21.05 -39.24
N LEU A 362 46.69 21.90 -39.64
CA LEU A 362 45.60 22.32 -38.76
C LEU A 362 44.66 21.16 -38.41
N ARG A 363 44.38 20.26 -39.35
CA ARG A 363 43.56 19.06 -39.13
C ARG A 363 44.22 18.11 -38.13
N GLU A 364 45.53 17.89 -38.26
CA GLU A 364 46.31 17.08 -37.31
C GLU A 364 46.30 17.70 -35.92
N SER A 365 46.57 19.01 -35.82
CA SER A 365 46.53 19.78 -34.56
C SER A 365 45.14 19.71 -33.92
N LEU A 366 44.07 19.86 -34.71
CA LEU A 366 42.69 19.72 -34.25
C LEU A 366 42.42 18.29 -33.73
N SER A 367 42.91 17.26 -34.41
CA SER A 367 42.73 15.87 -33.97
C SER A 367 43.47 15.58 -32.65
N ALA A 368 44.68 16.12 -32.48
CA ALA A 368 45.45 16.00 -31.25
C ALA A 368 44.76 16.74 -30.09
N MET A 369 44.27 17.96 -30.35
CA MET A 369 43.50 18.74 -29.38
C MET A 369 42.18 18.04 -29.02
N LYS A 370 41.46 17.45 -29.98
CA LYS A 370 40.24 16.65 -29.69
C LYS A 370 40.52 15.49 -28.76
N ARG A 371 41.65 14.78 -28.92
CA ARG A 371 42.06 13.70 -28.01
C ARG A 371 42.41 14.21 -26.61
N SER A 372 43.06 15.37 -26.51
CA SER A 372 43.34 16.02 -25.22
C SER A 372 42.04 16.44 -24.51
N ALA A 373 41.16 17.12 -25.23
CA ALA A 373 39.85 17.56 -24.73
C ALA A 373 38.98 16.38 -24.28
N ALA A 374 39.04 15.23 -24.96
CA ALA A 374 38.31 14.02 -24.54
C ALA A 374 38.80 13.50 -23.17
N LYS A 375 40.12 13.49 -22.93
CA LYS A 375 40.70 13.14 -21.61
C LYS A 375 40.32 14.16 -20.52
N GLY A 376 40.29 15.44 -20.89
CA GLY A 376 39.81 16.52 -20.01
C GLY A 376 38.35 16.33 -19.63
N ASN A 377 37.49 15.99 -20.60
CA ASN A 377 36.07 15.74 -20.36
C ASN A 377 35.84 14.49 -19.48
N GLU A 378 36.61 13.41 -19.68
CA GLU A 378 36.56 12.23 -18.80
C GLU A 378 36.91 12.60 -17.36
N SER A 379 37.95 13.42 -17.18
CA SER A 379 38.34 13.92 -15.86
C SER A 379 37.26 14.82 -15.26
N GLN A 380 36.61 15.66 -16.07
CA GLN A 380 35.51 16.52 -15.61
C GLN A 380 34.29 15.71 -15.15
N ILE A 381 33.96 14.61 -15.82
CA ILE A 381 32.90 13.69 -15.40
C ILE A 381 33.25 13.06 -14.05
N LYS A 382 34.49 12.56 -13.88
CA LYS A 382 34.96 12.01 -12.60
C LYS A 382 34.93 13.05 -11.48
N LEU A 383 35.39 14.28 -11.76
CA LEU A 383 35.33 15.38 -10.79
C LEU A 383 33.88 15.69 -10.38
N ARG A 384 32.95 15.76 -11.34
CA ARG A 384 31.53 15.99 -11.07
C ARG A 384 30.94 14.90 -10.18
N ALA A 385 31.28 13.63 -10.44
CA ALA A 385 30.84 12.51 -9.62
C ALA A 385 31.36 12.64 -8.17
N LEU A 386 32.65 12.96 -7.98
CA LEU A 386 33.24 13.19 -6.65
C LEU A 386 32.59 14.38 -5.92
N VAL A 387 32.32 15.47 -6.63
CA VAL A 387 31.62 16.64 -6.07
C VAL A 387 30.19 16.28 -5.65
N GLN A 388 29.49 15.47 -6.47
CA GLN A 388 28.14 15.01 -6.14
C GLN A 388 28.14 14.11 -4.90
N GLU A 389 29.11 13.19 -4.78
CA GLU A 389 29.30 12.34 -3.59
C GLU A 389 29.58 13.19 -2.34
N ALA A 390 30.48 14.18 -2.44
CA ALA A 390 30.77 15.10 -1.34
C ALA A 390 29.54 15.90 -0.91
N ASN A 391 28.75 16.39 -1.87
CA ASN A 391 27.51 17.13 -1.58
C ASN A 391 26.44 16.25 -0.94
N ALA A 392 26.28 14.99 -1.38
CA ALA A 392 25.36 14.05 -0.77
C ALA A 392 25.72 13.80 0.71
N ASN A 393 27.01 13.62 1.01
CA ASN A 393 27.49 13.44 2.38
C ASN A 393 27.28 14.70 3.23
N ARG A 394 27.50 15.90 2.67
CA ARG A 394 27.22 17.17 3.37
C ARG A 394 25.74 17.34 3.70
N GLU A 395 24.85 17.03 2.77
CA GLU A 395 23.42 17.15 3.00
C GLU A 395 22.95 16.15 4.07
N LEU A 396 23.46 14.91 4.02
CA LEU A 396 23.21 13.93 5.07
C LEU A 396 23.71 14.44 6.43
N LEU A 397 24.93 15.00 6.50
CA LEU A 397 25.50 15.56 7.73
C LEU A 397 24.64 16.70 8.28
N LYS A 398 24.22 17.62 7.43
CA LYS A 398 23.33 18.73 7.78
C LYS A 398 22.01 18.23 8.35
N SER A 399 21.42 17.20 7.72
CA SER A 399 20.18 16.61 8.20
C SER A 399 20.34 15.97 9.59
N TYR A 400 21.47 15.28 9.84
CA TYR A 400 21.75 14.66 11.13
C TYR A 400 22.05 15.70 12.21
N LEU A 401 22.80 16.77 11.88
CA LEU A 401 23.04 17.90 12.77
C LEU A 401 21.74 18.60 13.17
N SER A 402 20.79 18.77 12.24
CA SER A 402 19.47 19.32 12.55
C SER A 402 18.73 18.43 13.55
N ARG A 403 18.62 17.12 13.26
CA ARG A 403 17.96 16.14 14.15
C ARG A 403 18.63 16.06 15.52
N TYR A 404 19.96 16.17 15.57
CA TYR A 404 20.72 16.19 16.82
C TYR A 404 20.41 17.44 17.64
N ARG A 405 20.34 18.63 17.02
CA ARG A 405 19.95 19.86 17.70
C ARG A 405 18.53 19.77 18.25
N ASP A 406 17.60 19.25 17.45
CA ASP A 406 16.19 19.07 17.88
C ASP A 406 16.07 18.05 19.03
N ALA A 407 16.83 16.95 18.98
CA ALA A 407 16.84 15.94 20.04
C ALA A 407 17.52 16.44 21.31
N SER A 408 18.66 17.15 21.19
CA SER A 408 19.40 17.73 22.33
C SER A 408 18.58 18.81 23.04
N ALA A 409 17.88 19.67 22.29
CA ALA A 409 17.02 20.69 22.88
C ALA A 409 15.90 20.10 23.75
N ARG A 410 15.40 18.90 23.39
CA ARG A 410 14.37 18.17 24.14
C ARG A 410 14.91 17.35 25.31
N SER A 411 16.19 16.98 25.29
CA SER A 411 16.82 16.29 26.44
C SER A 411 17.24 17.25 27.55
N ASP A 412 17.62 18.48 27.19
CA ASP A 412 18.16 19.47 28.14
C ASP A 412 17.06 20.27 28.82
N ASN A 413 15.99 20.62 28.09
CA ASN A 413 14.80 21.21 28.69
C ASN A 413 13.86 20.09 29.15
N ALA A 414 13.72 19.92 30.47
CA ALA A 414 12.73 19.04 31.10
C ALA A 414 11.26 19.35 30.72
N SER A 415 11.03 20.37 29.89
CA SER A 415 9.75 20.75 29.28
C SER A 415 9.40 19.85 28.09
N ILE A 416 9.39 18.54 28.29
CA ILE A 416 8.77 17.62 27.32
C ILE A 416 7.25 17.74 27.55
N PRO A 417 6.44 18.06 26.52
CA PRO A 417 5.00 18.07 26.67
C PRO A 417 4.53 16.72 27.22
N ALA A 418 3.58 16.76 28.16
CA ALA A 418 3.11 15.57 28.85
C ALA A 418 2.39 14.64 27.86
N PHE A 419 3.04 13.55 27.45
CA PHE A 419 2.51 12.55 26.50
C PHE A 419 1.22 11.88 26.94
N ALA A 420 0.91 11.97 28.23
CA ALA A 420 -0.35 11.56 28.76
C ALA A 420 -0.79 12.56 29.81
N SER A 421 -2.07 12.90 29.78
CA SER A 421 -2.68 13.82 30.73
C SER A 421 -3.79 13.11 31.48
N ILE A 422 -3.90 13.40 32.76
CA ILE A 422 -4.98 12.87 33.59
C ILE A 422 -6.23 13.68 33.24
N VAL A 423 -7.17 13.04 32.54
CA VAL A 423 -8.45 13.63 32.14
C VAL A 423 -9.36 13.75 33.36
N SER A 424 -9.35 12.72 34.22
CA SER A 424 -10.10 12.70 35.46
C SER A 424 -9.35 11.89 36.50
N ARG A 425 -9.17 12.44 37.69
CA ARG A 425 -8.67 11.69 38.84
C ARG A 425 -9.78 10.80 39.40
N ALA A 426 -9.38 9.71 40.05
CA ALA A 426 -10.31 8.82 40.72
C ALA A 426 -10.93 9.50 41.95
N HIS A 427 -12.26 9.50 42.01
CA HIS A 427 -13.03 9.99 43.14
C HIS A 427 -13.43 8.83 44.07
N VAL A 428 -13.60 9.14 45.37
CA VAL A 428 -14.08 8.19 46.37
C VAL A 428 -15.52 7.78 46.02
N SER A 429 -15.76 6.48 45.87
CA SER A 429 -17.07 5.97 45.47
C SER A 429 -18.04 5.88 46.65
N ASN A 430 -19.19 6.55 46.54
CA ASN A 430 -20.21 6.60 47.60
C ASN A 430 -21.23 5.45 47.53
N SER A 431 -21.09 4.54 46.55
CA SER A 431 -21.99 3.40 46.37
C SER A 431 -21.19 2.11 46.11
N PRO A 432 -21.53 0.98 46.75
CA PRO A 432 -20.83 -0.28 46.54
C PRO A 432 -21.06 -0.80 45.11
N SER A 433 -19.98 -1.16 44.41
CA SER A 433 -20.03 -1.67 43.03
C SER A 433 -20.44 -3.15 42.97
N PHE A 434 -20.16 -3.92 44.04
CA PHE A 434 -20.55 -5.32 44.17
C PHE A 434 -20.95 -5.65 45.63
N PRO A 435 -22.02 -6.43 45.88
CA PRO A 435 -22.96 -7.03 44.92
C PRO A 435 -24.16 -6.13 44.56
N LYS A 436 -24.62 -6.20 43.29
CA LYS A 436 -25.85 -5.51 42.83
C LYS A 436 -27.10 -6.24 43.33
N LYS A 437 -27.57 -5.89 44.53
CA LYS A 437 -28.64 -6.61 45.26
C LYS A 437 -29.98 -6.71 44.49
N GLY A 438 -30.31 -5.74 43.65
CA GLY A 438 -31.55 -5.72 42.86
C GLY A 438 -31.55 -6.69 41.66
N PRO A 439 -30.62 -6.54 40.69
CA PRO A 439 -30.56 -7.42 39.52
C PRO A 439 -30.34 -8.90 39.86
N ILE A 440 -29.49 -9.20 40.86
CA ILE A 440 -29.17 -10.58 41.22
C ILE A 440 -30.38 -11.28 41.88
N SER A 441 -31.13 -10.57 42.73
CA SER A 441 -32.35 -11.12 43.32
C SER A 441 -33.46 -11.33 42.29
N LEU A 442 -33.57 -10.43 41.29
CA LEU A 442 -34.48 -10.59 40.16
C LEU A 442 -34.12 -11.80 39.27
N LEU A 443 -32.82 -12.05 39.05
CA LEU A 443 -32.37 -13.22 38.30
C LEU A 443 -32.65 -14.52 39.05
N ALA A 444 -32.43 -14.55 40.37
CA ALA A 444 -32.80 -15.67 41.22
C ALA A 444 -34.32 -15.94 41.20
N PHE A 445 -35.14 -14.88 41.24
CA PHE A 445 -36.59 -14.95 41.05
C PHE A 445 -36.95 -15.60 39.70
N ALA A 446 -36.40 -15.10 38.61
CA ALA A 446 -36.69 -15.58 37.25
C ALA A 446 -36.28 -17.04 37.07
N ALA A 447 -35.10 -17.43 37.56
CA ALA A 447 -34.61 -18.80 37.48
C ALA A 447 -35.55 -19.80 38.18
N ILE A 448 -36.03 -19.45 39.38
CA ILE A 448 -36.90 -20.34 40.17
C ILE A 448 -38.33 -20.33 39.64
N ALA A 449 -38.80 -19.21 39.08
CA ALA A 449 -40.07 -19.17 38.37
C ALA A 449 -40.06 -20.07 37.12
N LEU A 450 -38.98 -20.04 36.33
CA LEU A 450 -38.80 -20.89 35.15
C LEU A 450 -38.72 -22.38 35.51
N LEU A 451 -37.94 -22.73 36.54
CA LEU A 451 -37.86 -24.11 37.04
C LEU A 451 -39.22 -24.59 37.58
N GLY A 452 -39.96 -23.73 38.26
CA GLY A 452 -41.32 -24.02 38.73
C GLY A 452 -42.30 -24.26 37.58
N LEU A 453 -42.22 -23.45 36.52
CA LEU A 453 -43.03 -23.61 35.31
C LEU A 453 -42.70 -24.93 34.60
N ALA A 454 -41.41 -25.21 34.37
CA ALA A 454 -40.94 -26.43 33.75
C ALA A 454 -41.37 -27.69 34.53
N HIS A 455 -41.26 -27.65 35.86
CA HIS A 455 -41.72 -28.73 36.72
C HIS A 455 -43.24 -28.97 36.60
N THR A 456 -44.05 -27.90 36.51
CA THR A 456 -45.50 -28.05 36.33
C THR A 456 -45.88 -28.64 34.98
N VAL A 457 -45.22 -28.22 33.89
CA VAL A 457 -45.46 -28.74 32.54
C VAL A 457 -45.05 -30.21 32.44
N GLY A 458 -43.86 -30.56 32.95
CA GLY A 458 -43.37 -31.94 32.93
C GLY A 458 -44.26 -32.91 33.71
N ARG A 459 -44.84 -32.48 34.83
CA ARG A 459 -45.74 -33.32 35.62
C ARG A 459 -47.08 -33.59 34.91
N GLU A 460 -47.65 -32.59 34.23
CA GLU A 460 -48.93 -32.76 33.51
C GLU A 460 -48.77 -33.65 32.26
N LEU A 461 -47.64 -33.58 31.57
CA LEU A 461 -47.35 -34.48 30.44
C LEU A 461 -47.28 -35.96 30.86
N ILE A 462 -46.76 -36.25 32.05
CA ILE A 462 -46.68 -37.62 32.60
C ILE A 462 -48.07 -38.14 33.02
N LEU A 463 -48.93 -37.25 33.54
CA LEU A 463 -50.30 -37.60 33.96
C LEU A 463 -51.25 -37.77 32.77
N ALA A 464 -51.06 -37.04 31.67
CA ALA A 464 -51.83 -37.18 30.45
C ALA A 464 -51.65 -38.53 29.74
N GLN A 465 -50.52 -39.22 29.95
CA GLN A 465 -50.25 -40.54 29.36
C GLN A 465 -50.98 -41.72 30.03
N HIS A 466 -51.66 -41.53 31.17
CA HIS A 466 -52.22 -42.64 31.97
C HIS A 466 -53.76 -42.77 31.93
N SER A 467 -54.45 -42.04 31.05
CA SER A 467 -55.91 -42.11 30.88
C SER A 467 -56.32 -42.61 29.49
N GLY A 468 -56.25 -43.93 29.28
CA GLY A 468 -56.89 -44.63 28.16
C GLY A 468 -57.34 -46.02 28.59
N ARG A 469 -58.66 -46.28 28.61
CA ARG A 469 -59.25 -47.60 28.91
C ARG A 469 -59.84 -48.23 27.63
N PRO A 470 -59.84 -49.58 27.51
CA PRO A 470 -59.91 -50.28 26.23
C PRO A 470 -61.29 -50.88 25.93
N GLY A 471 -61.56 -51.14 24.65
CA GLY A 471 -62.67 -51.97 24.18
C GLY A 471 -62.34 -52.60 22.83
N ALA A 472 -61.83 -53.83 22.87
CA ALA A 472 -61.47 -54.64 21.72
C ALA A 472 -62.70 -55.25 21.04
N ARG A 473 -62.64 -55.42 19.71
CA ARG A 473 -63.32 -56.51 19.00
C ARG A 473 -62.42 -57.05 17.87
N ASP A 474 -62.28 -58.36 17.90
CA ASP A 474 -61.54 -59.22 16.97
C ASP A 474 -62.08 -59.18 15.54
N ALA A 475 -61.17 -59.46 14.59
CA ALA A 475 -61.18 -60.66 13.74
C ALA A 475 -60.93 -60.40 12.24
N GLY A 476 -59.95 -61.14 11.70
CA GLY A 476 -59.91 -61.59 10.30
C GLY A 476 -59.17 -60.66 9.33
N ALA A 477 -57.87 -60.87 9.08
CA ALA A 477 -57.32 -61.79 8.08
C ALA A 477 -57.27 -61.20 6.64
N LEU A 478 -56.04 -60.80 6.25
CA LEU A 478 -55.30 -61.02 4.98
C LEU A 478 -56.03 -60.95 3.61
N PRO A 479 -55.34 -60.74 2.47
CA PRO A 479 -54.04 -60.10 2.20
C PRO A 479 -54.03 -59.21 0.91
N ALA A 480 -52.83 -58.72 0.57
CA ALA A 480 -52.27 -58.61 -0.79
C ALA A 480 -52.66 -57.44 -1.73
N GLY A 481 -51.61 -56.95 -2.41
CA GLY A 481 -51.66 -56.39 -3.76
C GLY A 481 -51.91 -54.89 -3.82
N SER A 482 -50.90 -54.04 -4.00
CA SER A 482 -50.18 -53.75 -5.26
C SER A 482 -50.75 -52.53 -5.99
N ALA A 483 -49.84 -51.58 -6.26
CA ALA A 483 -49.88 -50.59 -7.34
C ALA A 483 -51.00 -49.53 -7.25
N SER A 484 -50.91 -48.29 -7.73
CA SER A 484 -49.98 -47.56 -8.61
C SER A 484 -50.29 -46.06 -8.39
N VAL A 485 -49.30 -45.18 -8.34
CA VAL A 485 -49.01 -44.13 -9.35
C VAL A 485 -50.19 -43.23 -9.77
N ASN A 486 -50.05 -41.93 -9.46
CA ASN A 486 -50.30 -40.72 -10.29
C ASN A 486 -50.13 -39.51 -9.33
N GLN A 487 -49.06 -38.70 -9.37
CA GLN A 487 -48.57 -37.75 -10.39
C GLN A 487 -49.51 -36.55 -10.65
N GLU A 488 -48.94 -35.35 -10.42
CA GLU A 488 -49.35 -33.99 -10.81
C GLU A 488 -50.54 -33.34 -10.05
N ALA A 489 -50.53 -32.06 -9.63
CA ALA A 489 -49.59 -30.95 -9.75
C ALA A 489 -49.93 -29.80 -8.75
N GLY A 490 -48.88 -29.21 -8.14
CA GLY A 490 -48.73 -27.80 -7.69
C GLY A 490 -49.57 -27.24 -6.52
N PRO A 491 -49.24 -26.05 -5.96
CA PRO A 491 -47.97 -25.32 -5.96
C PRO A 491 -47.51 -24.86 -4.55
N GLY A 492 -46.21 -24.54 -4.43
CA GLY A 492 -45.74 -23.55 -3.46
C GLY A 492 -45.20 -24.07 -2.12
N GLN A 493 -44.04 -24.71 -2.15
CA GLN A 493 -43.14 -24.71 -1.00
C GLN A 493 -42.00 -23.75 -1.31
N LEU A 494 -42.00 -22.60 -0.63
CA LEU A 494 -40.81 -21.75 -0.56
C LEU A 494 -39.72 -22.58 0.12
N GLU A 495 -38.78 -23.07 -0.69
CA GLU A 495 -37.56 -23.71 -0.23
C GLU A 495 -36.86 -22.80 0.78
N GLY A 496 -36.59 -23.35 1.96
CA GLY A 496 -35.78 -22.70 2.98
C GLY A 496 -34.40 -22.37 2.45
N ALA A 497 -33.84 -21.26 2.94
CA ALA A 497 -32.50 -20.80 2.60
C ALA A 497 -31.48 -21.96 2.69
N PRO A 498 -30.80 -22.32 1.59
CA PRO A 498 -29.80 -23.38 1.60
C PRO A 498 -28.55 -22.92 2.36
N ASP A 499 -27.89 -23.88 3.01
CA ASP A 499 -26.65 -23.72 3.76
C ASP A 499 -25.60 -22.89 2.97
N PRO A 500 -25.07 -21.78 3.52
CA PRO A 500 -24.09 -20.93 2.85
C PRO A 500 -22.77 -21.65 2.48
N LEU A 501 -22.52 -22.82 3.06
CA LEU A 501 -21.30 -23.62 2.86
C LEU A 501 -21.43 -24.75 1.81
N ALA A 502 -22.61 -24.98 1.23
CA ALA A 502 -22.78 -25.99 0.20
C ALA A 502 -22.00 -25.62 -1.09
N ALA A 503 -21.34 -26.59 -1.73
CA ALA A 503 -20.59 -26.37 -2.97
C ALA A 503 -21.52 -25.92 -4.11
N GLN A 504 -21.50 -24.62 -4.42
CA GLN A 504 -22.38 -24.01 -5.42
C GLN A 504 -21.72 -23.98 -6.80
N SER A 505 -22.50 -24.22 -7.86
CA SER A 505 -22.01 -24.03 -9.23
C SER A 505 -21.92 -22.53 -9.58
N PRO A 506 -21.00 -22.09 -10.48
CA PRO A 506 -20.88 -20.68 -10.89
C PRO A 506 -22.21 -20.07 -11.38
N GLY A 507 -23.02 -20.85 -12.10
CA GLY A 507 -24.35 -20.41 -12.57
C GLY A 507 -25.41 -20.31 -11.47
N GLU A 508 -25.24 -21.02 -10.35
CA GLU A 508 -26.11 -20.87 -9.18
C GLU A 508 -25.75 -19.63 -8.36
N ILE A 509 -24.45 -19.38 -8.17
CA ILE A 509 -23.94 -18.14 -7.57
C ILE A 509 -24.43 -16.93 -8.37
N ALA A 510 -24.30 -16.94 -9.70
CA ALA A 510 -24.79 -15.85 -10.55
C ALA A 510 -26.30 -15.60 -10.39
N ARG A 511 -27.12 -16.67 -10.28
CA ARG A 511 -28.57 -16.53 -10.04
C ARG A 511 -28.87 -15.93 -8.67
N ARG A 512 -28.15 -16.33 -7.62
CA ARG A 512 -28.33 -15.78 -6.27
C ARG A 512 -27.89 -14.33 -6.17
N LEU A 513 -26.74 -13.98 -6.74
CA LEU A 513 -26.23 -12.61 -6.81
C LEU A 513 -27.20 -11.68 -7.56
N LYS A 514 -27.84 -12.20 -8.62
CA LYS A 514 -28.89 -11.45 -9.31
C LYS A 514 -30.15 -11.30 -8.47
N ALA A 515 -30.55 -12.34 -7.74
CA ALA A 515 -31.72 -12.31 -6.86
C ALA A 515 -31.54 -11.33 -5.69
N SER A 516 -30.32 -11.23 -5.12
CA SER A 516 -30.00 -10.25 -4.07
C SER A 516 -29.81 -8.83 -4.59
N ARG A 517 -29.90 -8.62 -5.92
CA ARG A 517 -29.67 -7.33 -6.58
C ARG A 517 -28.30 -6.72 -6.21
N ALA A 518 -27.30 -7.58 -6.04
CA ALA A 518 -25.94 -7.13 -5.74
C ALA A 518 -25.40 -6.28 -6.89
N GLY A 519 -25.05 -5.03 -6.60
CA GLY A 519 -24.49 -4.12 -7.61
C GLY A 519 -22.97 -4.21 -7.72
N ARG A 520 -22.31 -4.43 -6.59
CA ARG A 520 -20.86 -4.61 -6.49
C ARG A 520 -20.56 -5.97 -5.87
N ILE A 521 -19.83 -6.80 -6.61
CA ILE A 521 -19.55 -8.19 -6.28
C ILE A 521 -18.03 -8.33 -6.18
N ILE A 522 -17.52 -8.67 -4.99
CA ILE A 522 -16.09 -8.89 -4.77
C ILE A 522 -15.84 -10.38 -4.83
N ILE A 523 -14.96 -10.82 -5.71
CA ILE A 523 -14.53 -12.23 -5.80
C ILE A 523 -13.08 -12.31 -5.35
N THR A 524 -12.82 -13.10 -4.31
CA THR A 524 -11.49 -13.26 -3.71
C THR A 524 -11.13 -14.75 -3.63
N PRO A 525 -9.86 -15.13 -3.89
CA PRO A 525 -9.40 -16.47 -3.55
C PRO A 525 -9.30 -16.61 -2.03
N ALA A 526 -9.56 -17.81 -1.50
CA ALA A 526 -9.44 -18.11 -0.07
C ALA A 526 -7.98 -18.10 0.40
N SER A 527 -7.03 -18.33 -0.50
CA SER A 527 -5.58 -18.35 -0.28
C SER A 527 -4.85 -17.87 -1.52
N GLU A 528 -3.68 -17.24 -1.37
CA GLU A 528 -2.80 -16.84 -2.49
C GLU A 528 -2.39 -17.99 -3.41
N ARG A 529 -2.48 -19.24 -2.92
CA ARG A 529 -2.19 -20.45 -3.72
C ARG A 529 -3.37 -20.89 -4.60
N THR A 530 -4.55 -20.30 -4.42
CA THR A 530 -5.76 -20.63 -5.17
C THR A 530 -5.87 -19.70 -6.38
N GLU A 531 -5.68 -20.22 -7.58
CA GLU A 531 -5.92 -19.45 -8.80
C GLU A 531 -7.42 -19.42 -9.10
N ALA A 532 -8.07 -18.25 -8.92
CA ALA A 532 -9.52 -18.10 -9.04
C ALA A 532 -9.97 -17.45 -10.37
N SER A 533 -9.05 -17.16 -11.29
CA SER A 533 -9.32 -16.37 -12.51
C SER A 533 -10.37 -17.02 -13.43
N ALA A 534 -10.35 -18.34 -13.56
CA ALA A 534 -11.34 -19.08 -14.34
C ALA A 534 -12.75 -18.98 -13.73
N GLN A 535 -12.86 -19.15 -12.41
CA GLN A 535 -14.14 -19.09 -11.70
C GLN A 535 -14.72 -17.67 -11.68
N VAL A 536 -13.88 -16.66 -11.52
CA VAL A 536 -14.26 -15.24 -11.66
C VAL A 536 -14.89 -15.00 -13.02
N LEU A 537 -14.25 -15.49 -14.09
CA LEU A 537 -14.74 -15.32 -15.45
C LEU A 537 -16.05 -16.07 -15.69
N GLU A 538 -16.18 -17.30 -15.20
CA GLU A 538 -17.41 -18.10 -15.31
C GLU A 538 -18.60 -17.45 -14.60
N VAL A 539 -18.41 -16.98 -13.36
CA VAL A 539 -19.45 -16.25 -12.60
C VAL A 539 -19.82 -14.95 -13.33
N SER A 540 -18.83 -14.21 -13.80
CA SER A 540 -19.05 -12.92 -14.48
C SER A 540 -19.75 -13.06 -15.83
N ARG A 541 -19.40 -14.08 -16.62
CA ARG A 541 -20.09 -14.41 -17.87
C ARG A 541 -21.52 -14.89 -17.61
N ALA A 542 -21.73 -15.71 -16.58
CA ALA A 542 -23.06 -16.16 -16.18
C ALA A 542 -23.96 -15.00 -15.72
N LEU A 543 -23.38 -14.03 -15.00
CA LEU A 543 -24.05 -12.79 -14.59
C LEU A 543 -24.44 -11.93 -15.80
N ALA A 544 -23.52 -11.69 -16.74
CA ALA A 544 -23.78 -10.95 -17.97
C ALA A 544 -24.85 -11.64 -18.85
N ASN A 545 -24.79 -12.97 -18.98
CA ASN A 545 -25.76 -13.77 -19.73
C ASN A 545 -27.15 -13.79 -19.07
N ALA A 546 -27.22 -13.66 -17.74
CA ALA A 546 -28.48 -13.52 -17.04
C ALA A 546 -29.17 -12.18 -17.35
N GLY A 547 -28.45 -11.18 -17.90
CA GLY A 547 -28.98 -9.90 -18.37
C GLY A 547 -28.61 -8.73 -17.45
N GLY A 548 -28.13 -7.65 -18.07
CA GLY A 548 -27.58 -6.43 -17.43
C GLY A 548 -26.23 -6.03 -18.05
N ARG A 549 -25.79 -4.80 -17.86
CA ARG A 549 -24.44 -4.38 -18.27
C ARG A 549 -23.43 -4.78 -17.21
N GLY A 550 -22.67 -5.84 -17.47
CA GLY A 550 -21.64 -6.36 -16.55
C GLY A 550 -20.23 -5.89 -16.90
N ILE A 551 -19.44 -5.55 -15.88
CA ILE A 551 -18.00 -5.31 -16.01
C ILE A 551 -17.19 -6.09 -14.97
N VAL A 552 -16.07 -6.68 -15.38
CA VAL A 552 -15.04 -7.24 -14.47
C VAL A 552 -13.87 -6.29 -14.37
N VAL A 553 -13.46 -5.98 -13.15
CA VAL A 553 -12.29 -5.17 -12.84
C VAL A 553 -11.25 -6.07 -12.19
N ASP A 554 -10.12 -6.26 -12.87
CA ASP A 554 -8.97 -6.97 -12.32
C ASP A 554 -8.16 -6.03 -11.42
N ALA A 555 -8.42 -6.09 -10.11
CA ALA A 555 -7.61 -5.38 -9.12
C ALA A 555 -6.28 -6.13 -8.87
N MET A 556 -6.19 -7.43 -9.17
CA MET A 556 -4.94 -8.19 -9.11
C MET A 556 -4.08 -8.03 -10.39
N ALA A 557 -4.22 -6.94 -11.14
CA ALA A 557 -3.63 -6.75 -12.48
C ALA A 557 -2.11 -6.97 -12.58
N ASP A 558 -1.36 -6.84 -11.47
CA ASP A 558 0.07 -7.16 -11.42
C ASP A 558 0.38 -8.62 -11.73
N SER A 559 -0.55 -9.51 -11.39
CA SER A 559 -0.46 -10.94 -11.67
C SER A 559 -0.83 -11.28 -13.13
N GLY A 560 -1.64 -10.45 -13.78
CA GLY A 560 -2.15 -10.67 -15.15
C GLY A 560 -2.92 -11.97 -15.33
N HIS A 561 -3.47 -12.57 -14.26
CA HIS A 561 -4.17 -13.86 -14.34
C HIS A 561 -5.41 -13.76 -15.25
N LEU A 562 -6.23 -12.71 -15.10
CA LEU A 562 -7.47 -12.58 -15.88
C LEU A 562 -7.19 -12.36 -17.38
N ALA A 563 -6.22 -11.49 -17.70
CA ALA A 563 -5.81 -11.23 -19.09
C ALA A 563 -5.28 -12.49 -19.79
N ARG A 564 -4.52 -13.33 -19.08
CA ARG A 564 -4.01 -14.61 -19.58
C ARG A 564 -5.13 -15.61 -19.82
N THR A 565 -6.05 -15.76 -18.87
CA THR A 565 -7.20 -16.67 -18.97
C THR A 565 -8.12 -16.30 -20.15
N MET A 566 -8.24 -15.01 -20.46
CA MET A 566 -9.07 -14.51 -21.57
C MET A 566 -8.32 -14.37 -22.92
N ALA A 567 -7.01 -14.65 -22.95
CA ALA A 567 -6.14 -14.42 -24.11
C ALA A 567 -6.22 -12.98 -24.69
N LEU A 568 -6.40 -11.97 -23.82
CA LEU A 568 -6.49 -10.57 -24.24
C LEU A 568 -5.10 -9.97 -24.52
N PRO A 569 -4.97 -9.07 -25.51
CA PRO A 569 -3.71 -8.36 -25.76
C PRO A 569 -3.31 -7.49 -24.55
N ALA A 570 -2.04 -7.14 -24.42
CA ALA A 570 -1.60 -6.25 -23.35
C ALA A 570 -2.17 -4.83 -23.54
N ALA A 571 -2.81 -4.28 -22.52
CA ALA A 571 -3.35 -2.92 -22.50
C ALA A 571 -3.14 -2.26 -21.13
N PRO A 572 -3.30 -0.94 -21.01
CA PRO A 572 -3.35 -0.26 -19.73
C PRO A 572 -4.52 -0.78 -18.88
N GLY A 573 -4.39 -0.79 -17.55
CA GLY A 573 -5.44 -1.25 -16.65
C GLY A 573 -5.71 -0.29 -15.51
N ILE A 574 -6.19 -0.83 -14.38
CA ILE A 574 -6.63 -0.04 -13.23
C ILE A 574 -5.53 0.88 -12.69
N HIS A 575 -4.26 0.45 -12.72
CA HIS A 575 -3.13 1.25 -12.26
C HIS A 575 -2.96 2.54 -13.07
N GLN A 576 -2.92 2.43 -14.40
CA GLN A 576 -2.78 3.59 -15.29
C GLN A 576 -4.03 4.49 -15.24
N LEU A 577 -5.20 3.90 -15.02
CA LEU A 577 -6.44 4.67 -14.82
C LEU A 577 -6.41 5.50 -13.52
N LEU A 578 -5.90 4.93 -12.42
CA LEU A 578 -5.83 5.61 -11.12
C LEU A 578 -4.66 6.60 -11.01
N SER A 579 -3.57 6.38 -11.74
CA SER A 579 -2.47 7.35 -11.86
C SER A 579 -2.83 8.53 -12.77
N GLY A 580 -3.82 8.36 -13.65
CA GLY A 580 -4.22 9.35 -14.66
C GLY A 580 -3.44 9.24 -15.97
N ASP A 581 -2.69 8.15 -16.16
CA ASP A 581 -1.91 7.87 -17.37
C ASP A 581 -2.77 7.24 -18.50
N ALA A 582 -4.01 6.81 -18.20
CA ALA A 582 -4.97 6.27 -19.17
C ALA A 582 -6.41 6.70 -18.85
N GLN A 583 -7.28 6.76 -19.86
CA GLN A 583 -8.70 7.09 -19.69
C GLN A 583 -9.58 5.81 -19.69
N PHE A 584 -10.85 5.94 -19.31
CA PHE A 584 -11.79 4.80 -19.27
C PHE A 584 -11.95 4.10 -20.64
N GLU A 585 -11.86 4.86 -21.74
CA GLU A 585 -11.92 4.32 -23.10
C GLU A 585 -10.71 3.46 -23.49
N ASP A 586 -9.55 3.73 -22.88
CA ASP A 586 -8.30 3.01 -23.15
C ASP A 586 -8.22 1.67 -22.41
N VAL A 587 -8.96 1.53 -21.29
CA VAL A 587 -8.83 0.39 -20.36
C VAL A 587 -10.03 -0.56 -20.38
N ILE A 588 -11.22 -0.10 -20.77
CA ILE A 588 -12.42 -0.93 -20.85
C ILE A 588 -12.43 -1.66 -22.18
N ARG A 589 -12.44 -3.00 -22.13
CA ARG A 589 -12.47 -3.86 -23.31
C ARG A 589 -13.59 -4.86 -23.22
N ARG A 590 -13.95 -5.48 -24.34
CA ARG A 590 -14.99 -6.53 -24.36
C ARG A 590 -14.35 -7.91 -24.26
N ASP A 591 -14.97 -8.78 -23.47
CA ASP A 591 -14.66 -10.21 -23.42
C ASP A 591 -14.96 -10.88 -24.77
N PRO A 592 -14.03 -11.64 -25.37
CA PRO A 592 -14.26 -12.29 -26.67
C PRO A 592 -15.45 -13.24 -26.69
N ASP A 593 -15.73 -13.92 -25.56
CA ASP A 593 -16.73 -14.98 -25.50
C ASP A 593 -18.08 -14.52 -24.91
N SER A 594 -18.27 -13.23 -24.61
CA SER A 594 -19.53 -12.74 -24.03
C SER A 594 -19.80 -11.24 -24.27
N ALA A 595 -20.89 -10.73 -23.69
CA ALA A 595 -21.21 -9.30 -23.66
C ALA A 595 -20.54 -8.55 -22.49
N LEU A 596 -19.69 -9.23 -21.72
CA LEU A 596 -19.02 -8.69 -20.53
C LEU A 596 -17.94 -7.67 -20.93
N HIS A 597 -17.88 -6.55 -20.22
CA HIS A 597 -16.74 -5.64 -20.30
C HIS A 597 -15.69 -6.02 -19.26
N VAL A 598 -14.42 -5.76 -19.55
CA VAL A 598 -13.29 -6.14 -18.70
C VAL A 598 -12.24 -5.03 -18.69
N ILE A 599 -11.79 -4.69 -17.49
CA ILE A 599 -10.58 -3.92 -17.23
C ILE A 599 -9.52 -4.90 -16.76
N SER A 600 -8.61 -5.28 -17.68
CA SER A 600 -7.48 -6.16 -17.40
C SER A 600 -6.19 -5.45 -17.79
N GLY A 601 -5.35 -5.16 -16.80
CA GLY A 601 -4.11 -4.42 -16.98
C GLY A 601 -2.87 -5.30 -17.09
N LYS A 602 -1.79 -4.75 -17.63
CA LYS A 602 -0.43 -5.29 -17.46
C LYS A 602 0.23 -4.68 -16.23
N ALA A 603 1.01 -5.47 -15.49
CA ALA A 603 1.92 -4.98 -14.45
C ALA A 603 2.78 -3.81 -14.95
N GLY A 604 2.68 -2.66 -14.30
CA GLY A 604 3.53 -1.50 -14.52
C GLY A 604 4.59 -1.37 -13.41
N PRO A 605 5.66 -0.56 -13.60
CA PRO A 605 6.59 -0.24 -12.53
C PRO A 605 5.89 0.66 -11.50
N GLY A 606 5.34 0.03 -10.47
CA GLY A 606 4.53 0.70 -9.46
C GLY A 606 3.68 -0.32 -8.72
N SER A 607 4.34 -1.15 -7.90
CA SER A 607 3.68 -2.10 -7.01
C SER A 607 2.63 -1.39 -6.16
N MET A 608 1.50 -2.07 -5.95
CA MET A 608 0.27 -1.76 -5.19
C MET A 608 0.36 -1.11 -3.79
N ASN A 609 1.43 -0.41 -3.44
CA ASN A 609 1.55 0.31 -2.17
C ASN A 609 0.73 1.63 -2.11
N GLY A 610 -0.23 1.83 -3.01
CA GLY A 610 -0.97 3.09 -3.09
C GLY A 610 -2.22 3.06 -3.97
N LEU A 611 -3.14 2.10 -3.75
CA LEU A 611 -4.53 2.34 -4.13
C LEU A 611 -5.04 3.51 -3.27
N ASP A 612 -5.03 4.72 -3.83
CA ASP A 612 -5.69 5.86 -3.24
C ASP A 612 -7.19 5.52 -3.13
N ALA A 613 -7.64 5.21 -1.91
CA ALA A 613 -9.00 4.77 -1.62
C ALA A 613 -10.04 5.77 -2.13
N GLN A 614 -9.70 7.07 -2.19
CA GLN A 614 -10.58 8.11 -2.70
C GLN A 614 -10.73 8.04 -4.22
N LYS A 615 -9.63 7.81 -4.95
CA LYS A 615 -9.66 7.62 -6.40
C LYS A 615 -10.35 6.31 -6.79
N LEU A 616 -10.06 5.23 -6.07
CA LEU A 616 -10.73 3.94 -6.27
C LEU A 616 -12.24 4.04 -6.01
N ASN A 617 -12.65 4.74 -4.94
CA ASN A 617 -14.06 5.02 -4.67
C ASN A 617 -14.70 5.80 -5.83
N SER A 618 -14.04 6.86 -6.30
CA SER A 618 -14.55 7.68 -7.42
C SER A 618 -14.70 6.87 -8.71
N MET A 619 -13.73 6.00 -9.01
CA MET A 619 -13.77 5.11 -10.17
C MET A 619 -14.90 4.08 -10.07
N LEU A 620 -15.03 3.39 -8.93
CA LEU A 620 -16.10 2.41 -8.71
C LEU A 620 -17.48 3.08 -8.76
N HIS A 621 -17.61 4.28 -8.20
CA HIS A 621 -18.87 5.04 -8.27
C HIS A 621 -19.22 5.45 -9.71
N ALA A 622 -18.23 5.87 -10.52
CA ALA A 622 -18.45 6.16 -11.94
C ALA A 622 -18.88 4.91 -12.73
N LEU A 623 -18.29 3.75 -12.43
CA LEU A 623 -18.70 2.48 -13.01
C LEU A 623 -20.13 2.09 -12.59
N GLU A 624 -20.54 2.36 -11.35
CA GLU A 624 -21.90 2.09 -10.84
C GLU A 624 -22.98 2.90 -11.55
N MET A 625 -22.63 4.04 -12.16
CA MET A 625 -23.56 4.82 -12.98
C MET A 625 -23.81 4.20 -14.37
N THR A 626 -22.85 3.39 -14.86
CA THR A 626 -22.88 2.85 -16.23
C THR A 626 -23.16 1.35 -16.29
N TYR A 627 -22.76 0.60 -15.28
CA TYR A 627 -22.89 -0.87 -15.23
C TYR A 627 -23.87 -1.28 -14.14
N ASP A 628 -24.69 -2.29 -14.45
CA ASP A 628 -25.66 -2.83 -13.49
C ASP A 628 -24.99 -3.78 -12.49
N GLN A 629 -23.89 -4.42 -12.93
CA GLN A 629 -23.13 -5.40 -12.17
C GLN A 629 -21.63 -5.13 -12.35
N ILE A 630 -20.95 -4.90 -11.23
CA ILE A 630 -19.49 -4.68 -11.20
C ILE A 630 -18.88 -5.81 -10.39
N VAL A 631 -18.12 -6.66 -11.06
CA VAL A 631 -17.35 -7.72 -10.43
C VAL A 631 -15.92 -7.25 -10.25
N VAL A 632 -15.41 -7.28 -9.02
CA VAL A 632 -14.03 -6.88 -8.70
C VAL A 632 -13.25 -8.12 -8.27
N TYR A 633 -12.22 -8.47 -9.03
CA TYR A 633 -11.31 -9.56 -8.69
C TYR A 633 -10.13 -9.01 -7.90
N ALA A 634 -10.02 -9.42 -6.65
CA ALA A 634 -9.11 -8.84 -5.68
C ALA A 634 -8.51 -9.93 -4.78
N ASP A 635 -7.27 -9.74 -4.32
CA ASP A 635 -6.71 -10.56 -3.25
C ASP A 635 -7.40 -10.25 -1.90
N PRO A 636 -7.24 -11.08 -0.85
CA PRO A 636 -7.91 -10.84 0.43
C PRO A 636 -7.63 -9.46 1.05
N GLY A 637 -6.42 -8.92 0.88
CA GLY A 637 -6.05 -7.59 1.38
C GLY A 637 -6.76 -6.47 0.60
N GLN A 638 -6.76 -6.55 -0.73
CA GLN A 638 -7.48 -5.64 -1.61
C GLN A 638 -9.00 -5.73 -1.40
N ALA A 639 -9.54 -6.94 -1.24
CA ALA A 639 -10.96 -7.20 -1.00
C ALA A 639 -11.43 -6.53 0.31
N ARG A 640 -10.60 -6.52 1.35
CA ARG A 640 -10.86 -5.78 2.60
C ARG A 640 -10.92 -4.26 2.37
N ILE A 641 -10.07 -3.71 1.51
CA ILE A 641 -10.11 -2.29 1.18
C ILE A 641 -11.38 -1.96 0.39
N ILE A 642 -11.70 -2.75 -0.63
CA ILE A 642 -12.84 -2.52 -1.54
C ILE A 642 -14.18 -2.71 -0.82
N SER A 643 -14.29 -3.68 0.10
CA SER A 643 -15.51 -3.91 0.89
C SER A 643 -15.82 -2.75 1.85
N ASN A 644 -14.80 -2.01 2.30
CA ASN A 644 -14.97 -0.81 3.12
C ASN A 644 -15.39 0.43 2.33
N ILE A 645 -15.38 0.38 1.00
CA ILE A 645 -15.81 1.50 0.16
C ILE A 645 -17.35 1.51 0.09
N PRO A 646 -18.01 2.63 0.46
CA PRO A 646 -19.46 2.75 0.33
C PRO A 646 -19.93 2.40 -1.09
N SER A 647 -20.98 1.58 -1.17
CA SER A 647 -21.59 1.15 -2.43
C SER A 647 -23.03 1.64 -2.47
N ALA A 648 -23.49 2.13 -3.62
CA ALA A 648 -24.87 2.61 -3.77
C ALA A 648 -25.90 1.46 -3.79
N ARG A 649 -25.44 0.23 -4.01
CA ARG A 649 -26.23 -1.01 -4.07
C ARG A 649 -25.65 -2.05 -3.11
N HIS A 650 -26.45 -3.07 -2.78
CA HIS A 650 -26.05 -4.14 -1.86
C HIS A 650 -24.73 -4.78 -2.33
N PRO A 651 -23.67 -4.84 -1.50
CA PRO A 651 -22.45 -5.54 -1.85
C PRO A 651 -22.61 -7.06 -1.64
N ALA A 652 -21.83 -7.85 -2.36
CA ALA A 652 -21.72 -9.29 -2.15
C ALA A 652 -20.24 -9.71 -2.17
N LEU A 653 -19.90 -10.73 -1.37
CA LEU A 653 -18.56 -11.30 -1.28
C LEU A 653 -18.62 -12.78 -1.69
N VAL A 654 -17.83 -13.15 -2.69
CA VAL A 654 -17.67 -14.55 -3.13
C VAL A 654 -16.25 -15.00 -2.82
N VAL A 655 -16.12 -16.01 -1.96
CA VAL A 655 -14.83 -16.62 -1.63
C VAL A 655 -14.63 -17.88 -2.46
N VAL A 656 -13.58 -17.92 -3.27
CA VAL A 656 -13.22 -19.06 -4.10
C VAL A 656 -12.21 -19.94 -3.37
N ALA A 657 -12.59 -21.16 -3.05
CA ALA A 657 -11.78 -22.11 -2.30
C ALA A 657 -11.33 -23.28 -3.19
N GLY A 658 -10.04 -23.61 -3.16
CA GLY A 658 -9.52 -24.85 -3.75
C GLY A 658 -9.95 -26.09 -2.95
N ASP A 659 -9.88 -27.27 -3.56
CA ASP A 659 -10.25 -28.54 -2.92
C ASP A 659 -9.46 -28.83 -1.63
N SER A 660 -8.24 -28.32 -1.52
CA SER A 660 -7.36 -28.48 -0.36
C SER A 660 -7.58 -27.47 0.77
N VAL A 661 -8.49 -26.50 0.60
CA VAL A 661 -8.75 -25.44 1.59
C VAL A 661 -9.87 -25.87 2.54
N SER A 662 -9.63 -25.78 3.86
CA SER A 662 -10.62 -26.10 4.90
C SER A 662 -11.72 -25.05 5.00
N ASP A 663 -12.92 -25.46 5.43
CA ASP A 663 -14.04 -24.52 5.65
C ASP A 663 -13.70 -23.45 6.70
N ASP A 664 -12.95 -23.83 7.75
CA ASP A 664 -12.48 -22.87 8.76
C ASP A 664 -11.61 -21.76 8.16
N HIS A 665 -10.78 -22.09 7.16
CA HIS A 665 -9.95 -21.09 6.49
C HIS A 665 -10.77 -20.17 5.59
N VAL A 666 -11.79 -20.71 4.92
CA VAL A 666 -12.74 -19.92 4.12
C VAL A 666 -13.51 -18.93 5.01
N ILE A 667 -13.99 -19.39 6.16
CA ILE A 667 -14.71 -18.57 7.15
C ILE A 667 -13.78 -17.50 7.71
N TRP A 668 -12.53 -17.87 8.08
CA TRP A 668 -11.54 -16.92 8.57
C TRP A 668 -11.20 -15.83 7.55
N THR A 669 -11.04 -16.19 6.27
CA THR A 669 -10.79 -15.22 5.20
C THR A 669 -12.00 -14.30 5.00
N ALA A 670 -13.22 -14.84 5.01
CA ALA A 670 -14.44 -14.03 4.90
C ALA A 670 -14.59 -13.06 6.09
N ASP A 671 -14.43 -13.52 7.33
CA ASP A 671 -14.52 -12.68 8.53
C ASP A 671 -13.43 -11.61 8.55
N GLY A 672 -12.20 -11.97 8.15
CA GLY A 672 -11.09 -11.02 8.02
C GLY A 672 -11.37 -9.90 7.01
N ILE A 673 -12.00 -10.21 5.88
CA ILE A 673 -12.38 -9.21 4.87
C ILE A 673 -13.52 -8.32 5.37
N LEU A 674 -14.49 -8.89 6.06
CA LEU A 674 -15.66 -8.17 6.56
C LEU A 674 -15.41 -7.42 7.87
N SER A 675 -14.29 -7.67 8.54
CA SER A 675 -13.86 -6.96 9.74
C SER A 675 -13.66 -5.45 9.45
N GLY A 676 -14.71 -4.67 9.76
CA GLY A 676 -14.75 -3.21 9.54
C GLY A 676 -15.64 -2.75 8.37
N SER A 677 -16.28 -3.66 7.64
CA SER A 677 -17.22 -3.34 6.56
C SER A 677 -18.40 -2.51 7.09
N HIS A 678 -18.76 -1.45 6.37
CA HIS A 678 -19.92 -0.60 6.69
C HIS A 678 -21.25 -1.21 6.23
N ALA A 679 -21.20 -2.26 5.41
CA ALA A 679 -22.35 -3.02 4.91
C ALA A 679 -22.27 -4.47 5.36
N ASP A 680 -23.41 -5.17 5.38
CA ASP A 680 -23.52 -6.61 5.65
C ASP A 680 -23.68 -7.35 4.30
N PRO A 681 -22.58 -7.68 3.58
CA PRO A 681 -22.68 -8.27 2.25
C PRO A 681 -23.13 -9.74 2.32
N ASP A 682 -23.82 -10.18 1.27
CA ASP A 682 -24.09 -11.60 1.09
C ASP A 682 -22.77 -12.34 0.86
N VAL A 683 -22.44 -13.27 1.76
CA VAL A 683 -21.25 -14.13 1.63
C VAL A 683 -21.62 -15.43 0.94
N MET A 684 -20.91 -15.75 -0.13
CA MET A 684 -21.08 -16.99 -0.88
C MET A 684 -19.73 -17.69 -1.05
N VAL A 685 -19.73 -19.02 -1.08
CA VAL A 685 -18.52 -19.83 -1.26
C VAL A 685 -18.60 -20.62 -2.55
N LEU A 686 -17.52 -20.59 -3.34
CA LEU A 686 -17.34 -21.34 -4.58
C LEU A 686 -16.16 -22.30 -4.45
N ARG A 687 -16.42 -23.63 -4.43
CA ARG A 687 -15.36 -24.66 -4.33
C ARG A 687 -14.93 -25.17 -5.72
N GLN A 688 -13.63 -25.23 -5.96
CA GLN A 688 -13.03 -25.71 -7.21
C GLN A 688 -13.01 -27.24 -7.30
N GLY A 689 -14.15 -27.91 -7.45
CA GLY A 689 -14.15 -29.38 -7.53
C GLY A 689 -15.49 -30.09 -7.48
N ALA A 690 -16.61 -29.43 -7.76
CA ALA A 690 -17.94 -30.06 -7.74
C ALA A 690 -18.20 -31.00 -8.95
N LYS A 691 -17.30 -31.96 -9.18
CA LYS A 691 -17.56 -33.21 -9.91
C LYS A 691 -16.79 -34.33 -9.22
N GLN A 692 -17.30 -34.87 -8.12
CA GLN A 692 -17.38 -36.33 -7.91
C GLN A 692 -18.10 -36.73 -6.61
N ARG A 693 -18.95 -37.75 -6.75
CA ARG A 693 -19.74 -38.45 -5.73
C ARG A 693 -18.85 -39.06 -4.64
N TRP A 694 -19.16 -38.84 -3.36
CA TRP A 694 -18.77 -39.71 -2.23
C TRP A 694 -19.89 -39.66 -1.19
N GLN A 695 -20.73 -40.70 -1.08
CA GLN A 695 -20.60 -41.83 -0.14
C GLN A 695 -20.19 -41.41 1.28
N ILE A 696 -21.17 -41.51 2.18
CA ILE A 696 -21.10 -41.22 3.61
C ILE A 696 -20.28 -42.31 4.33
N PRO A 697 -19.35 -41.94 5.23
CA PRO A 697 -19.12 -42.72 6.43
C PRO A 697 -19.46 -41.91 7.69
N GLN A 698 -19.93 -42.68 8.68
CA GLN A 698 -20.63 -42.27 9.88
C GLN A 698 -19.81 -41.37 10.83
N PHE A 699 -20.46 -40.35 11.37
CA PHE A 699 -19.95 -39.51 12.46
C PHE A 699 -20.28 -40.12 13.83
N THR A 700 -19.24 -40.38 14.65
CA THR A 700 -19.34 -40.38 16.12
C THR A 700 -19.09 -38.97 16.63
N PRO A 701 -19.92 -38.40 17.52
CA PRO A 701 -19.65 -37.10 18.11
C PRO A 701 -18.68 -37.28 19.29
N TRP A 702 -17.78 -36.33 19.57
CA TRP A 702 -17.36 -36.05 20.95
C TRP A 702 -16.79 -34.62 21.11
N LYS A 703 -17.42 -33.91 22.05
CA LYS A 703 -16.90 -33.00 23.08
C LYS A 703 -15.95 -31.84 22.69
N ARG A 704 -16.50 -30.64 22.89
CA ARG A 704 -15.79 -29.42 23.29
C ARG A 704 -14.94 -29.65 24.54
N ALA A 705 -13.67 -29.29 24.47
CA ALA A 705 -12.88 -28.87 25.61
C ALA A 705 -12.08 -27.63 25.19
N ALA A 706 -12.31 -26.54 25.91
CA ALA A 706 -11.46 -25.37 25.87
C ALA A 706 -10.12 -25.69 26.55
N ALA A 707 -9.01 -25.28 25.96
CA ALA A 707 -7.83 -24.73 26.63
C ALA A 707 -6.72 -24.39 25.62
N ILE A 708 -6.23 -23.15 25.78
CA ILE A 708 -5.02 -22.49 25.23
C ILE A 708 -5.14 -21.97 23.79
#